data_AF-A0A9N9CPH8-F1
#
_entry.id   AF-A0A9N9CPH8-F1
#
_cell.length_a   1.000
_cell.length_b   1.000
_cell.length_c   1.000
_cell.angle_alpha   90.00
_cell.angle_beta   90.00
_cell.angle_gamma   90.00
#
_symmetry.space_group_name_H-M   'P 1'
#
loop_
_entity.id
_entity.type
_entity.pdbx_description
1 polymer ?
#
loop_
_entity_poly.entity_id
_entity_poly.type
_entity_poly.pdbx_seq_one_letter_code
_entity_poly.pdbx_strand_id
1 'polypeptide(L)'
;MSNNALIEKTEDSSMSTLVVDKDDWKWPCFDEWYDEHYDKMERRVKVESINIIPFVVIYPRNGKPYVEVSSPKLMKILRDILPNKNTFDEVDDDNPKVSVKAQELFHVMEKLKDTIQNTTDLENVVNLKRLVRFLEQEFKQTIKAREIMIAHKKVSYDMLWVFYTEKLEQIGGIISSVEEKVLRTGKKIFKIYINMIKYDGVGFKRCQIERIIEYFNGDVSFSDLPVVPIKLSTAEEFLKESIIENGKHFFKLTQGNNYMNYEGPLLRVRNMYIEKIRADGRVMIDIQSFSTMNPDYPMGNDKPPNKCDIKMSKEKDSYLKTDDLDKDESYFLAPAVVYGFSFTIKEWGLFEVSKFSDIIFDSDALDHIVMPQNKKNMLEGLVSQYRDPAHTISCNGLVNGVNGINMPEKSLDPITNKGNGCIFLCYGPPGTGKTLTAQSVAEYLKLPLWILTVRELGSTPESYLLFYFNHYKTYTVLSNFANIATFILFCNRLERELVKVLDIAYTWKAVILLDEADIYLEKRNTVDLVRNTMVGIFLRLLEYYQVNMFLHYPKLDLNGRRQIWSKFIKRADLPLNADDFADYDLNGREIRNVLHAARLLAKNKGKTLSAENVIDVISIVQEFKQETSEMSEE
;
A
#
# COMPACT_ATOMS: atom_id res chain seq x y z
N MET A 1 -42.47 36.98 50.14
CA MET A 1 -43.20 37.75 49.10
C MET A 1 -42.17 38.14 48.06
N SER A 2 -42.18 37.74 46.80
CA SER A 2 -43.02 36.88 45.97
C SER A 2 -42.17 36.61 44.72
N ASN A 3 -42.16 35.39 44.19
CA ASN A 3 -41.99 35.10 42.75
C ASN A 3 -42.07 33.57 42.52
N ASN A 4 -43.26 33.03 42.80
CA ASN A 4 -43.71 31.79 42.18
C ASN A 4 -44.45 32.19 40.91
N ALA A 5 -44.05 31.65 39.76
CA ALA A 5 -44.82 31.79 38.53
C ALA A 5 -45.95 30.76 38.54
N LEU A 6 -47.16 31.21 38.91
CA LEU A 6 -48.41 30.49 38.66
C LEU A 6 -48.80 30.73 37.20
N ILE A 7 -48.89 29.68 36.41
CA ILE A 7 -49.55 29.73 35.10
C ILE A 7 -50.98 29.23 35.34
N GLU A 8 -51.95 30.15 35.32
CA GLU A 8 -53.36 29.80 35.27
C GLU A 8 -53.73 29.33 33.86
N LYS A 9 -54.39 28.17 33.77
CA LYS A 9 -55.31 27.84 32.67
C LYS A 9 -56.55 27.15 33.23
N THR A 10 -57.65 27.44 32.55
CA THR A 10 -59.05 27.08 32.82
C THR A 10 -59.32 25.58 32.76
N GLU A 11 -60.01 25.11 33.80
CA GLU A 11 -60.95 23.97 33.92
C GLU A 11 -60.88 22.86 32.86
N ASP A 12 -60.21 21.75 33.21
CA ASP A 12 -60.69 20.34 33.21
C ASP A 12 -59.51 19.36 33.08
N SER A 13 -59.16 18.73 34.20
CA SER A 13 -58.54 17.41 34.41
C SER A 13 -57.60 17.42 35.62
N SER A 14 -57.62 16.31 36.36
CA SER A 14 -56.96 16.10 37.65
C SER A 14 -55.47 16.50 37.68
N MET A 15 -55.14 17.38 38.63
CA MET A 15 -53.80 17.89 38.94
C MET A 15 -52.74 16.79 39.13
N SER A 16 -51.60 16.94 38.47
CA SER A 16 -50.29 16.70 39.11
C SER A 16 -49.43 17.94 38.86
N THR A 17 -49.17 18.70 39.93
CA THR A 17 -48.37 19.92 39.88
C THR A 17 -46.91 19.53 39.97
N LEU A 18 -46.15 19.64 38.87
CA LEU A 18 -44.69 19.53 38.88
C LEU A 18 -44.11 20.79 39.55
N VAL A 19 -43.96 20.73 40.88
CA VAL A 19 -43.18 21.72 41.63
C VAL A 19 -41.70 21.44 41.31
N VAL A 20 -41.05 22.36 40.60
CA VAL A 20 -39.58 22.38 40.53
C VAL A 20 -39.14 23.20 41.72
N ASP A 21 -38.87 22.55 42.85
CA ASP A 21 -38.36 23.23 44.03
C ASP A 21 -36.91 23.69 43.77
N LYS A 22 -36.54 24.88 44.23
CA LYS A 22 -35.19 25.42 44.07
C LYS A 22 -34.17 24.67 44.95
N ASP A 23 -34.67 23.92 45.94
CA ASP A 23 -33.90 23.19 46.95
C ASP A 23 -33.97 21.65 46.81
N ASP A 24 -34.39 21.12 45.66
CA ASP A 24 -34.59 19.68 45.36
C ASP A 24 -33.32 18.79 45.38
N TRP A 25 -32.20 19.26 45.93
CA TRP A 25 -31.00 18.43 46.08
C TRP A 25 -30.06 18.90 47.22
N LYS A 26 -30.18 18.32 48.41
CA LYS A 26 -29.03 18.16 49.32
C LYS A 26 -28.36 16.83 48.99
N TRP A 27 -27.05 16.87 48.80
CA TRP A 27 -26.26 15.67 48.50
C TRP A 27 -26.11 14.80 49.76
N PRO A 28 -26.22 13.46 49.62
CA PRO A 28 -26.63 12.73 48.42
C PRO A 28 -28.16 12.76 48.20
N CYS A 29 -28.60 12.96 46.95
CA CYS A 29 -30.02 12.89 46.54
C CYS A 29 -30.48 11.46 46.17
N PHE A 30 -29.75 10.45 46.66
CA PHE A 30 -30.00 9.05 46.40
C PHE A 30 -30.18 8.31 47.73
N ASP A 31 -31.13 7.38 47.78
CA ASP A 31 -31.09 6.32 48.78
C ASP A 31 -30.11 5.25 48.30
N GLU A 32 -29.10 4.96 49.13
CA GLU A 32 -28.14 3.88 48.89
C GLU A 32 -28.76 2.57 49.38
N TRP A 33 -28.94 1.62 48.49
CA TRP A 33 -29.45 0.30 48.81
C TRP A 33 -28.41 -0.74 48.42
N TYR A 34 -28.00 -1.56 49.38
CA TYR A 34 -27.13 -2.68 49.13
C TYR A 34 -27.99 -3.93 48.92
N ASP A 35 -27.91 -4.50 47.73
CA ASP A 35 -28.58 -5.76 47.41
C ASP A 35 -27.66 -6.92 47.81
N GLU A 36 -27.89 -7.51 48.98
CA GLU A 36 -27.11 -8.67 49.46
C GLU A 36 -27.24 -9.89 48.53
N HIS A 37 -28.34 -10.02 47.78
CA HIS A 37 -28.60 -11.18 46.93
C HIS A 37 -27.80 -11.14 45.63
N TYR A 38 -27.59 -9.93 45.08
CA TYR A 38 -26.86 -9.71 43.83
C TYR A 38 -25.49 -9.04 44.02
N ASP A 39 -25.07 -8.77 45.26
CA ASP A 39 -23.80 -8.14 45.62
C ASP A 39 -23.52 -6.85 44.82
N LYS A 40 -24.52 -5.97 44.76
CA LYS A 40 -24.48 -4.69 44.03
C LYS A 40 -24.97 -3.53 44.90
N MET A 41 -24.37 -2.36 44.68
CA MET A 41 -24.80 -1.11 45.31
C MET A 41 -25.70 -0.35 44.33
N GLU A 42 -26.94 -0.09 44.74
CA GLU A 42 -27.92 0.69 43.99
C GLU A 42 -28.03 2.10 44.58
N ARG A 43 -28.04 3.12 43.71
CA ARG A 43 -28.36 4.49 44.12
C ARG A 43 -29.65 4.92 43.42
N ARG A 44 -30.75 4.97 44.18
CA ARG A 44 -32.08 5.33 43.67
C ARG A 44 -32.35 6.80 43.92
N VAL A 45 -32.81 7.55 42.91
CA VAL A 45 -33.14 8.99 43.04
C VAL A 45 -34.29 9.16 44.04
N LYS A 46 -34.12 9.99 45.08
CA LYS A 46 -35.23 10.40 45.94
C LYS A 46 -36.23 11.23 45.12
N VAL A 47 -37.48 10.78 45.05
CA VAL A 47 -38.59 11.57 44.50
C VAL A 47 -39.72 11.53 45.53
N GLU A 48 -39.88 12.62 46.28
CA GLU A 48 -41.13 12.85 46.99
C GLU A 48 -42.16 13.29 45.93
N SER A 49 -43.19 12.45 45.72
CA SER A 49 -44.31 12.63 44.78
C SER A 49 -44.00 12.50 43.28
N ILE A 50 -43.92 11.25 42.79
CA ILE A 50 -44.55 10.68 41.57
C ILE A 50 -44.05 9.24 41.43
N ASN A 51 -44.96 8.27 41.26
CA ASN A 51 -44.76 6.83 41.44
C ASN A 51 -43.98 6.11 40.30
N ILE A 52 -43.14 6.81 39.52
CA ILE A 52 -42.35 6.19 38.44
C ILE A 52 -40.93 6.76 38.44
N ILE A 53 -39.95 5.94 38.82
CA ILE A 53 -38.53 6.25 38.70
C ILE A 53 -38.16 6.11 37.21
N PRO A 54 -37.71 7.16 36.51
CA PRO A 54 -37.48 7.13 35.06
C PRO A 54 -36.18 6.40 34.67
N PHE A 55 -35.19 6.38 35.56
CA PHE A 55 -33.96 5.60 35.45
C PHE A 55 -33.29 5.43 36.82
N VAL A 56 -32.44 4.41 36.95
CA VAL A 56 -31.63 4.11 38.14
C VAL A 56 -30.16 4.03 37.74
N VAL A 57 -29.26 4.52 38.60
CA VAL A 57 -27.80 4.38 38.39
C VAL A 57 -27.29 3.22 39.24
N ILE A 58 -26.58 2.29 38.61
CA ILE A 58 -26.07 1.08 39.24
C ILE A 58 -24.54 1.08 39.21
N TYR A 59 -23.93 0.79 40.37
CA TYR A 59 -22.49 0.68 40.55
C TYR A 59 -22.14 -0.79 40.87
N PRO A 60 -21.79 -1.59 39.86
CA PRO A 60 -21.40 -2.98 40.10
C PRO A 60 -20.06 -3.07 40.84
N ARG A 61 -19.92 -4.07 41.73
CA ARG A 61 -18.73 -4.26 42.58
C ARG A 61 -17.41 -4.35 41.79
N ASN A 62 -17.46 -4.93 40.59
CA ASN A 62 -16.33 -5.11 39.67
C ASN A 62 -16.65 -4.60 38.26
N GLY A 63 -17.17 -3.38 38.14
CA GLY A 63 -17.49 -2.82 36.83
C GLY A 63 -17.65 -1.31 36.82
N LYS A 64 -17.95 -0.79 35.64
CA LYS A 64 -18.20 0.64 35.42
C LYS A 64 -19.68 0.95 35.68
N PRO A 65 -20.02 2.18 36.13
CA PRO A 65 -21.40 2.54 36.36
C PRO A 65 -22.22 2.46 35.08
N TYR A 66 -23.49 2.07 35.22
CA TYR A 66 -24.46 2.05 34.13
C TYR A 66 -25.81 2.59 34.61
N VAL A 67 -26.62 3.04 33.65
CA VAL A 67 -27.92 3.65 33.86
C VAL A 67 -28.97 2.69 33.33
N GLU A 68 -29.82 2.19 34.22
CA GLU A 68 -30.97 1.35 33.91
C GLU A 68 -32.18 2.25 33.67
N VAL A 69 -32.66 2.33 32.43
CA VAL A 69 -33.74 3.22 32.01
C VAL A 69 -35.04 2.44 31.94
N SER A 70 -36.05 2.91 32.67
CA SER A 70 -37.39 2.32 32.78
C SER A 70 -38.48 3.15 32.11
N SER A 71 -38.23 4.43 31.80
CA SER A 71 -39.18 5.30 31.10
C SER A 71 -39.19 5.03 29.59
N PRO A 72 -40.33 4.62 28.98
CA PRO A 72 -40.42 4.34 27.53
C PRO A 72 -40.11 5.56 26.65
N LYS A 73 -40.50 6.75 27.11
CA LYS A 73 -40.20 8.01 26.42
C LYS A 73 -38.70 8.30 26.38
N LEU A 74 -38.02 8.09 27.53
CA LEU A 74 -36.58 8.29 27.64
C LEU A 74 -35.81 7.23 26.84
N MET A 75 -36.27 5.97 26.83
CA MET A 75 -35.70 4.92 26.00
C MET A 75 -35.72 5.27 24.51
N LYS A 76 -36.85 5.80 24.01
CA LYS A 76 -36.96 6.23 22.61
C LYS A 76 -35.94 7.32 22.26
N ILE A 77 -35.80 8.32 23.12
CA ILE A 77 -34.82 9.40 22.93
C ILE A 77 -33.38 8.85 22.93
N LEU A 78 -33.05 7.98 23.88
CA LEU A 78 -31.70 7.42 23.98
C LEU A 78 -31.39 6.48 22.80
N ARG A 79 -32.37 5.73 22.29
CA ARG A 79 -32.24 4.90 21.08
C ARG A 79 -31.87 5.72 19.84
N ASP A 80 -32.40 6.94 19.73
CA ASP A 80 -32.11 7.83 18.59
C ASP A 80 -30.73 8.50 18.71
N ILE A 81 -30.25 8.74 19.93
CA ILE A 81 -29.00 9.45 20.21
C ILE A 81 -27.79 8.52 20.26
N LEU A 82 -27.94 7.34 20.86
CA LEU A 82 -26.85 6.39 21.06
C LEU A 82 -26.46 5.70 19.75
N PRO A 83 -25.15 5.47 19.53
CA PRO A 83 -24.69 4.90 18.28
C PRO A 83 -24.90 3.37 18.23
N ASN A 84 -24.86 2.67 19.37
CA ASN A 84 -25.18 1.24 19.47
C ASN A 84 -26.67 1.02 19.78
N LYS A 85 -27.46 0.78 18.72
CA LYS A 85 -28.91 0.57 18.82
C LYS A 85 -29.30 -0.81 19.34
N ASN A 86 -28.40 -1.80 19.24
CA ASN A 86 -28.66 -3.18 19.68
C ASN A 86 -28.96 -3.28 21.18
N THR A 87 -28.47 -2.33 21.98
CA THR A 87 -28.78 -2.19 23.41
C THR A 87 -30.29 -2.11 23.69
N PHE A 88 -31.08 -1.71 22.69
CA PHE A 88 -32.53 -1.54 22.78
C PHE A 88 -33.33 -2.64 22.06
N ASP A 89 -32.66 -3.65 21.48
CA ASP A 89 -33.28 -4.75 20.74
C ASP A 89 -33.51 -6.00 21.64
N GLU A 90 -32.88 -6.06 22.82
CA GLU A 90 -33.01 -7.12 23.83
C GLU A 90 -33.96 -6.76 24.98
N VAL A 91 -34.97 -5.91 24.72
CA VAL A 91 -35.91 -5.50 25.77
C VAL A 91 -36.94 -6.60 25.98
N ASP A 92 -36.97 -7.17 27.18
CA ASP A 92 -37.97 -8.15 27.62
C ASP A 92 -39.36 -7.50 27.64
N ASP A 93 -40.35 -8.12 26.99
CA ASP A 93 -41.74 -7.65 26.95
C ASP A 93 -42.35 -7.59 28.37
N ASP A 94 -41.86 -8.41 29.30
CA ASP A 94 -42.35 -8.48 30.68
C ASP A 94 -41.69 -7.45 31.62
N ASN A 95 -40.52 -6.89 31.27
CA ASN A 95 -39.82 -5.89 32.08
C ASN A 95 -38.98 -4.93 31.20
N PRO A 96 -39.59 -3.84 30.70
CA PRO A 96 -38.96 -2.99 29.70
C PRO A 96 -37.92 -2.07 30.33
N LYS A 97 -36.73 -2.60 30.63
CA LYS A 97 -35.60 -1.84 31.16
C LYS A 97 -34.39 -2.00 30.26
N VAL A 98 -33.74 -0.88 29.96
CA VAL A 98 -32.52 -0.86 29.13
C VAL A 98 -31.34 -0.42 29.98
N SER A 99 -30.26 -1.20 29.96
CA SER A 99 -29.02 -0.85 30.65
C SER A 99 -28.03 -0.20 29.69
N VAL A 100 -27.70 1.07 29.93
CA VAL A 100 -26.71 1.82 29.12
C VAL A 100 -25.50 2.19 29.99
N LYS A 101 -24.28 1.95 29.50
CA LYS A 101 -23.07 2.32 30.25
C LYS A 101 -22.98 3.83 30.42
N ALA A 102 -22.56 4.29 31.60
CA ALA A 102 -22.39 5.73 31.84
C ALA A 102 -21.32 6.36 30.92
N GLN A 103 -20.32 5.58 30.50
CA GLN A 103 -19.31 6.02 29.51
C GLN A 103 -19.91 6.29 28.13
N GLU A 104 -20.86 5.47 27.68
CA GLU A 104 -21.54 5.68 26.40
C GLU A 104 -22.39 6.95 26.44
N LEU A 105 -23.09 7.17 27.56
CA LEU A 105 -23.86 8.39 27.81
C LEU A 105 -22.98 9.63 27.89
N PHE A 106 -21.79 9.52 28.47
CA PHE A 106 -20.80 10.59 28.50
C PHE A 106 -20.41 11.06 27.09
N HIS A 107 -20.23 10.14 26.14
CA HIS A 107 -19.87 10.49 24.75
C HIS A 107 -20.96 11.24 23.99
N VAL A 108 -22.22 11.07 24.38
CA VAL A 108 -23.38 11.76 23.78
C VAL A 108 -23.90 12.90 24.63
N MET A 109 -23.17 13.31 25.68
CA MET A 109 -23.63 14.31 26.64
C MET A 109 -23.99 15.66 26.00
N GLU A 110 -23.26 16.12 24.99
CA GLU A 110 -23.60 17.35 24.27
C GLU A 110 -24.88 17.18 23.43
N LYS A 111 -25.08 16.05 22.77
CA LYS A 111 -26.35 15.75 22.07
C LYS A 111 -27.53 15.68 23.04
N LEU A 112 -27.32 15.17 24.25
CA LEU A 112 -28.34 15.18 25.31
C LEU A 112 -28.69 16.62 25.71
N LYS A 113 -27.70 17.51 25.85
CA LYS A 113 -27.91 18.95 26.11
C LYS A 113 -28.68 19.63 24.96
N ASP A 114 -28.35 19.33 23.72
CA ASP A 114 -29.07 19.87 22.55
C ASP A 114 -30.52 19.37 22.51
N THR A 115 -30.74 18.10 22.85
CA THR A 115 -32.09 17.50 22.90
C THR A 115 -32.95 18.14 23.98
N ILE A 116 -32.36 18.52 25.13
CA ILE A 116 -33.05 19.27 26.19
C ILE A 116 -33.58 20.62 25.67
N GLN A 117 -32.83 21.30 24.78
CA GLN A 117 -33.23 22.60 24.24
C GLN A 117 -34.36 22.48 23.21
N ASN A 118 -34.40 21.36 22.47
CA ASN A 118 -35.34 21.14 21.36
C ASN A 118 -36.62 20.39 21.74
N THR A 119 -36.68 19.84 22.97
CA THR A 119 -37.82 19.04 23.43
C THR A 119 -38.87 19.91 24.13
N THR A 120 -40.14 19.77 23.75
CA THR A 120 -41.28 20.48 24.37
C THR A 120 -41.95 19.69 25.50
N ASP A 121 -41.71 18.37 25.59
CA ASP A 121 -42.24 17.52 26.66
C ASP A 121 -41.51 17.77 27.99
N LEU A 122 -42.21 18.36 28.96
CA LEU A 122 -41.66 18.77 30.25
C LEU A 122 -41.08 17.59 31.04
N GLU A 123 -41.68 16.40 30.93
CA GLU A 123 -41.21 15.18 31.61
C GLU A 123 -39.83 14.75 31.07
N ASN A 124 -39.66 14.74 29.75
CA ASN A 124 -38.39 14.42 29.10
C ASN A 124 -37.32 15.47 29.41
N VAL A 125 -37.68 16.76 29.43
CA VAL A 125 -36.76 17.84 29.79
C VAL A 125 -36.23 17.66 31.22
N VAL A 126 -37.10 17.36 32.18
CA VAL A 126 -36.70 17.12 33.58
C VAL A 126 -35.80 15.88 33.70
N ASN A 127 -36.19 14.77 33.06
CA ASN A 127 -35.43 13.51 33.13
C ASN A 127 -34.06 13.61 32.46
N LEU A 128 -33.98 14.23 31.28
CA LEU A 128 -32.71 14.47 30.59
C LEU A 128 -31.80 15.43 31.37
N LYS A 129 -32.34 16.49 31.98
CA LYS A 129 -31.56 17.38 32.84
C LYS A 129 -30.98 16.66 34.05
N ARG A 130 -31.75 15.77 34.69
CA ARG A 130 -31.27 14.91 35.79
C ARG A 130 -30.14 13.99 35.32
N LEU A 131 -30.30 13.36 34.15
CA LEU A 131 -29.29 12.47 33.57
C LEU A 131 -28.00 13.22 33.23
N VAL A 132 -28.08 14.36 32.53
CA VAL A 132 -26.91 15.18 32.17
C VAL A 132 -26.19 15.65 33.43
N ARG A 133 -26.92 16.13 34.44
CA ARG A 133 -26.34 16.59 35.71
C ARG A 133 -25.64 15.48 36.47
N PHE A 134 -26.17 14.25 36.44
CA PHE A 134 -25.49 13.07 36.96
C PHE A 134 -24.16 12.84 36.22
N LEU A 135 -24.16 12.82 34.89
CA LEU A 135 -22.95 12.61 34.09
C LEU A 135 -21.89 13.68 34.35
N GLU A 136 -22.28 14.96 34.45
CA GLU A 136 -21.37 16.06 34.76
C GLU A 136 -20.71 15.92 36.14
N GLN A 137 -21.42 15.37 37.12
CA GLN A 137 -20.87 15.13 38.46
C GLN A 137 -19.97 13.89 38.49
N GLU A 138 -20.45 12.77 37.93
CA GLU A 138 -19.72 11.50 37.86
C GLU A 138 -18.39 11.67 37.13
N PHE A 139 -18.41 12.37 35.99
CA PHE A 139 -17.24 12.57 35.15
C PHE A 139 -16.55 13.92 35.36
N LYS A 140 -16.80 14.63 36.48
CA LYS A 140 -16.22 15.96 36.74
C LYS A 140 -14.70 15.99 36.64
N GLN A 141 -14.02 14.99 37.21
CA GLN A 141 -12.57 14.89 37.14
C GLN A 141 -12.10 14.53 35.72
N THR A 142 -12.82 13.63 35.06
CA THR A 142 -12.58 13.22 33.67
C THR A 142 -12.70 14.39 32.69
N ILE A 143 -13.70 15.26 32.85
CA ILE A 143 -13.90 16.46 32.02
C ILE A 143 -12.71 17.42 32.18
N LYS A 144 -12.30 17.71 33.43
CA LYS A 144 -11.12 18.55 33.69
C LYS A 144 -9.85 17.96 33.12
N ALA A 145 -9.63 16.66 33.30
CA ALA A 145 -8.47 15.97 32.75
C ALA A 145 -8.47 16.02 31.22
N ARG A 146 -9.63 15.81 30.57
CA ARG A 146 -9.81 15.92 29.11
C ARG A 146 -9.42 17.29 28.60
N GLU A 147 -9.88 18.38 29.22
CA GLU A 147 -9.55 19.75 28.82
C GLU A 147 -8.03 20.01 28.89
N ILE A 148 -7.40 19.58 29.98
CA ILE A 148 -5.94 19.70 30.17
C ILE A 148 -5.19 18.89 29.09
N MET A 149 -5.63 17.67 28.83
CA MET A 149 -5.03 16.76 27.84
C MET A 149 -5.12 17.31 26.41
N ILE A 150 -6.26 17.89 26.03
CA ILE A 150 -6.41 18.58 24.73
C ILE A 150 -5.46 19.77 24.64
N ALA A 151 -5.40 20.60 25.70
CA ALA A 151 -4.54 21.79 25.72
C ALA A 151 -3.05 21.43 25.59
N HIS A 152 -2.60 20.35 26.24
CA HIS A 152 -1.22 19.88 26.20
C HIS A 152 -0.94 18.90 25.05
N LYS A 153 -1.95 18.51 24.28
CA LYS A 153 -1.87 17.53 23.17
C LYS A 153 -1.30 16.17 23.62
N LYS A 154 -1.64 15.75 24.84
CA LYS A 154 -1.21 14.48 25.43
C LYS A 154 -2.39 13.69 25.97
N VAL A 155 -2.19 12.40 26.18
CA VAL A 155 -3.19 11.50 26.74
C VAL A 155 -2.55 10.43 27.62
N SER A 156 -3.22 10.08 28.71
CA SER A 156 -2.88 8.92 29.54
C SER A 156 -3.65 7.69 29.08
N TYR A 157 -3.13 6.49 29.38
CA TYR A 157 -3.77 5.25 28.95
C TYR A 157 -5.23 5.12 29.44
N ASP A 158 -5.48 5.43 30.71
CA ASP A 158 -6.82 5.31 31.32
C ASP A 158 -7.83 6.33 30.75
N MET A 159 -7.35 7.34 30.01
CA MET A 159 -8.18 8.35 29.35
C MET A 159 -8.42 8.05 27.86
N LEU A 160 -7.86 6.98 27.29
CA LEU A 160 -8.06 6.64 25.87
C LEU A 160 -9.55 6.51 25.52
N TRP A 161 -10.35 5.84 26.35
CA TRP A 161 -11.78 5.69 26.09
C TRP A 161 -12.52 7.04 25.94
N VAL A 162 -12.04 8.11 26.59
CA VAL A 162 -12.63 9.47 26.50
C VAL A 162 -12.48 10.06 25.11
N PHE A 163 -11.36 9.75 24.43
CA PHE A 163 -10.96 10.34 23.16
C PHE A 163 -11.30 9.49 21.94
N TYR A 164 -11.37 8.16 22.09
CA TYR A 164 -11.66 7.23 21.00
C TYR A 164 -13.13 6.83 21.03
N THR A 165 -13.99 7.66 20.44
CA THR A 165 -15.42 7.39 20.28
C THR A 165 -15.72 6.73 18.93
N GLU A 166 -16.91 6.17 18.80
CA GLU A 166 -17.40 5.66 17.51
C GLU A 166 -17.52 6.80 16.47
N LYS A 167 -17.29 6.45 15.20
CA LYS A 167 -17.36 7.33 14.03
C LYS A 167 -16.33 8.46 14.01
N LEU A 168 -15.14 8.25 14.60
CA LEU A 168 -14.02 9.18 14.47
C LEU A 168 -13.17 8.86 13.23
N GLU A 169 -12.93 9.88 12.42
CA GLU A 169 -12.03 9.79 11.27
C GLU A 169 -10.57 9.72 11.72
N GLN A 170 -9.80 8.85 11.08
CA GLN A 170 -8.36 8.73 11.23
C GLN A 170 -7.73 8.42 9.86
N ILE A 171 -6.39 8.42 9.76
CA ILE A 171 -5.73 8.19 8.47
C ILE A 171 -6.01 6.78 7.95
N GLY A 172 -6.75 6.69 6.85
CA GLY A 172 -7.09 5.42 6.20
C GLY A 172 -8.17 4.63 6.93
N GLY A 173 -9.20 5.31 7.46
CA GLY A 173 -10.42 4.66 7.93
C GLY A 173 -11.18 5.41 9.01
N ILE A 174 -12.33 4.87 9.40
CA ILE A 174 -13.18 5.41 10.46
C ILE A 174 -13.20 4.45 11.64
N ILE A 175 -12.92 4.95 12.84
CA ILE A 175 -13.04 4.18 14.08
C ILE A 175 -14.50 3.78 14.26
N SER A 176 -14.74 2.48 14.32
CA SER A 176 -16.07 1.88 14.40
C SER A 176 -16.45 1.51 15.84
N SER A 177 -15.50 0.98 16.61
CA SER A 177 -15.68 0.64 18.02
C SER A 177 -14.33 0.50 18.73
N VAL A 178 -14.35 0.47 20.06
CA VAL A 178 -13.17 0.27 20.91
C VAL A 178 -13.45 -0.72 22.03
N GLU A 179 -12.44 -1.48 22.44
CA GLU A 179 -12.52 -2.45 23.52
C GLU A 179 -11.26 -2.39 24.39
N GLU A 180 -11.42 -2.25 25.70
CA GLU A 180 -10.33 -2.42 26.66
C GLU A 180 -10.32 -3.87 27.15
N LYS A 181 -9.17 -4.54 27.05
CA LYS A 181 -9.02 -5.95 27.42
C LYS A 181 -7.77 -6.19 28.25
N VAL A 182 -7.89 -7.03 29.26
CA VAL A 182 -6.75 -7.54 30.02
C VAL A 182 -6.40 -8.92 29.44
N LEU A 183 -5.18 -9.06 28.94
CA LEU A 183 -4.67 -10.34 28.44
C LEU A 183 -4.48 -11.33 29.60
N ARG A 184 -4.39 -12.62 29.27
CA ARG A 184 -4.08 -13.68 30.27
C ARG A 184 -2.77 -13.43 31.02
N THR A 185 -1.85 -12.68 30.42
CA THR A 185 -0.58 -12.25 31.02
C THR A 185 -0.73 -11.11 32.03
N GLY A 186 -1.92 -10.56 32.23
CA GLY A 186 -2.18 -9.37 33.05
C GLY A 186 -1.95 -8.04 32.32
N LYS A 187 -1.41 -8.07 31.09
CA LYS A 187 -1.15 -6.85 30.30
C LYS A 187 -2.47 -6.25 29.78
N LYS A 188 -2.71 -4.97 30.07
CA LYS A 188 -3.83 -4.21 29.50
C LYS A 188 -3.55 -3.83 28.05
N ILE A 189 -4.55 -3.98 27.19
CA ILE A 189 -4.53 -3.56 25.79
C ILE A 189 -5.81 -2.81 25.44
N PHE A 190 -5.69 -1.80 24.58
CA PHE A 190 -6.81 -1.03 24.06
C PHE A 190 -6.94 -1.31 22.56
N LYS A 191 -8.00 -2.03 22.19
CA LYS A 191 -8.29 -2.44 20.82
C LYS A 191 -9.16 -1.39 20.16
N ILE A 192 -8.78 -1.01 18.95
CA ILE A 192 -9.49 -0.06 18.11
C ILE A 192 -9.85 -0.75 16.81
N TYR A 193 -11.14 -0.79 16.51
CA TYR A 193 -11.66 -1.38 15.29
C TYR A 193 -11.91 -0.28 14.27
N ILE A 194 -11.31 -0.38 13.09
CA ILE A 194 -11.35 0.67 12.06
C ILE A 194 -11.98 0.09 10.80
N ASN A 195 -13.05 0.74 10.33
CA ASN A 195 -13.68 0.45 9.05
C ASN A 195 -12.90 1.10 7.92
N MET A 196 -12.66 0.35 6.85
CA MET A 196 -11.93 0.79 5.66
C MET A 196 -12.42 0.05 4.40
N ILE A 197 -12.06 0.58 3.24
CA ILE A 197 -12.31 -0.04 1.94
C ILE A 197 -10.99 -0.59 1.41
N LYS A 198 -10.92 -1.91 1.22
CA LYS A 198 -9.73 -2.59 0.68
C LYS A 198 -10.01 -3.14 -0.71
N TYR A 199 -8.96 -3.30 -1.50
CA TYR A 199 -8.98 -3.97 -2.79
C TYR A 199 -8.23 -5.29 -2.68
N ASP A 200 -8.86 -6.39 -3.08
CA ASP A 200 -8.29 -7.74 -2.98
C ASP A 200 -7.84 -8.29 -4.34
N GLY A 201 -7.65 -7.44 -5.35
CA GLY A 201 -7.32 -7.88 -6.71
C GLY A 201 -8.54 -8.22 -7.57
N VAL A 202 -9.73 -8.34 -6.98
CA VAL A 202 -10.98 -8.60 -7.73
C VAL A 202 -11.91 -7.41 -7.65
N GLY A 203 -12.10 -6.86 -6.46
CA GLY A 203 -12.97 -5.70 -6.26
C GLY A 203 -12.74 -5.01 -4.93
N PHE A 204 -13.42 -3.87 -4.76
CA PHE A 204 -13.38 -3.13 -3.51
C PHE A 204 -14.41 -3.68 -2.53
N LYS A 205 -14.02 -3.86 -1.27
CA LYS A 205 -14.92 -4.35 -0.20
C LYS A 205 -14.72 -3.56 1.08
N ARG A 206 -15.80 -3.39 1.82
CA ARG A 206 -15.74 -2.86 3.19
C ARG A 206 -15.22 -3.94 4.12
N CYS A 207 -14.33 -3.55 5.01
CA CYS A 207 -13.78 -4.44 6.02
C CYS A 207 -13.42 -3.68 7.28
N GLN A 208 -13.24 -4.41 8.35
CA GLN A 208 -12.81 -3.90 9.63
C GLN A 208 -11.41 -4.44 9.94
N ILE A 209 -10.51 -3.57 10.34
CA ILE A 209 -9.19 -3.94 10.84
C ILE A 209 -9.07 -3.63 12.32
N GLU A 210 -8.15 -4.32 12.98
CA GLU A 210 -7.82 -4.10 14.38
C GLU A 210 -6.48 -3.38 14.52
N ARG A 211 -6.45 -2.42 15.45
CA ARG A 211 -5.23 -1.79 15.95
C ARG A 211 -5.19 -1.87 17.46
N ILE A 212 -4.00 -2.00 18.01
CA ILE A 212 -3.79 -2.20 19.44
C ILE A 212 -2.89 -1.09 19.96
N ILE A 213 -3.35 -0.42 21.00
CA ILE A 213 -2.52 0.42 21.86
C ILE A 213 -2.19 -0.40 23.10
N GLU A 214 -0.92 -0.71 23.27
CA GLU A 214 -0.44 -1.38 24.48
C GLU A 214 -0.45 -0.41 25.66
N TYR A 215 -0.57 -0.93 26.88
CA TYR A 215 -0.41 -0.12 28.08
C TYR A 215 0.90 0.67 28.08
N PHE A 216 0.79 1.96 28.38
CA PHE A 216 1.92 2.85 28.61
C PHE A 216 1.71 3.62 29.92
N ASN A 217 2.82 4.03 30.53
CA ASN A 217 2.80 4.78 31.79
C ASN A 217 2.99 6.28 31.53
N GLY A 218 2.25 7.11 32.25
CA GLY A 218 2.26 8.57 32.11
C GLY A 218 1.53 9.07 30.87
N ASP A 219 1.81 10.33 30.52
CA ASP A 219 1.18 11.04 29.41
C ASP A 219 2.06 10.99 28.16
N VAL A 220 1.49 10.49 27.05
CA VAL A 220 2.14 10.46 25.73
C VAL A 220 1.49 11.45 24.78
N SER A 221 2.22 11.93 23.78
CA SER A 221 1.65 12.78 22.73
C SER A 221 0.61 12.00 21.94
N PHE A 222 -0.49 12.64 21.53
CA PHE A 222 -1.43 12.02 20.59
C PHE A 222 -0.73 11.58 19.30
N SER A 223 0.26 12.35 18.83
CA SER A 223 1.01 12.05 17.60
C SER A 223 1.89 10.81 17.70
N ASP A 224 2.21 10.34 18.91
CA ASP A 224 3.04 9.14 19.13
C ASP A 224 2.19 7.86 19.18
N LEU A 225 0.86 7.98 19.18
CA LEU A 225 -0.05 6.84 19.18
C LEU A 225 -0.20 6.23 17.77
N PRO A 226 -0.37 4.90 17.67
CA PRO A 226 -0.48 4.21 16.38
C PRO A 226 -1.77 4.53 15.61
N VAL A 227 -2.79 5.07 16.29
CA VAL A 227 -4.06 5.51 15.68
C VAL A 227 -4.35 6.88 16.21
N VAL A 228 -4.39 7.91 15.36
CA VAL A 228 -4.62 9.29 15.78
C VAL A 228 -5.90 9.79 15.12
N PRO A 229 -6.98 10.03 15.88
CA PRO A 229 -8.16 10.70 15.35
C PRO A 229 -7.80 12.08 14.78
N ILE A 230 -8.31 12.42 13.60
CA ILE A 230 -7.95 13.64 12.88
C ILE A 230 -8.17 14.90 13.74
N LYS A 231 -9.27 14.94 14.49
CA LYS A 231 -9.63 16.06 15.39
C LYS A 231 -8.63 16.29 16.54
N LEU A 232 -7.81 15.30 16.85
CA LEU A 232 -6.80 15.37 17.92
C LEU A 232 -5.40 15.62 17.32
N SER A 233 -5.28 15.65 16.00
CA SER A 233 -4.04 15.96 15.30
C SER A 233 -3.79 17.45 15.25
N THR A 234 -2.52 17.83 15.27
CA THR A 234 -2.10 19.23 15.08
C THR A 234 -2.23 19.72 13.65
N ALA A 235 -2.50 18.83 12.70
CA ALA A 235 -2.52 19.08 11.27
C ALA A 235 -3.88 18.71 10.64
N GLU A 236 -4.99 18.89 11.37
CA GLU A 236 -6.34 18.48 10.94
C GLU A 236 -6.69 18.92 9.51
N GLU A 237 -6.55 20.21 9.18
CA GLU A 237 -6.93 20.75 7.86
C GLU A 237 -6.10 20.13 6.74
N PHE A 238 -4.77 20.11 6.90
CA PHE A 238 -3.85 19.50 5.94
C PHE A 238 -4.12 17.99 5.75
N LEU A 239 -4.41 17.28 6.84
CA LEU A 239 -4.65 15.84 6.79
C LEU A 239 -5.94 15.50 6.04
N LYS A 240 -7.02 16.29 6.18
CA LYS A 240 -8.27 16.01 5.46
C LYS A 240 -8.10 16.09 3.94
N GLU A 241 -7.50 17.17 3.45
CA GLU A 241 -7.25 17.33 2.01
C GLU A 241 -6.33 16.23 1.48
N SER A 242 -5.24 15.96 2.19
CA SER A 242 -4.28 14.92 1.80
C SER A 242 -4.90 13.51 1.83
N ILE A 243 -5.76 13.18 2.79
CA ILE A 243 -6.44 11.88 2.86
C ILE A 243 -7.40 11.72 1.67
N ILE A 244 -8.15 12.76 1.32
CA ILE A 244 -9.07 12.73 0.17
C ILE A 244 -8.29 12.51 -1.13
N GLU A 245 -7.21 13.26 -1.35
CA GLU A 245 -6.34 13.12 -2.52
C GLU A 245 -5.72 11.72 -2.59
N ASN A 246 -5.20 11.22 -1.46
CA ASN A 246 -4.66 9.86 -1.37
C ASN A 246 -5.72 8.81 -1.64
N GLY A 247 -6.96 9.00 -1.19
CA GLY A 247 -8.05 8.05 -1.47
C GLY A 247 -8.39 7.99 -2.95
N LYS A 248 -8.43 9.14 -3.64
CA LYS A 248 -8.59 9.20 -5.11
C LYS A 248 -7.47 8.44 -5.82
N HIS A 249 -6.23 8.69 -5.41
CA HIS A 249 -5.06 7.99 -5.96
C HIS A 249 -5.13 6.48 -5.67
N PHE A 250 -5.49 6.07 -4.46
CA PHE A 250 -5.62 4.65 -4.10
C PHE A 250 -6.57 3.92 -5.05
N PHE A 251 -7.80 4.42 -5.21
CA PHE A 251 -8.79 3.79 -6.07
C PHE A 251 -8.34 3.70 -7.52
N LYS A 252 -7.65 4.72 -8.04
CA LYS A 252 -7.07 4.72 -9.39
C LYS A 252 -5.94 3.68 -9.51
N LEU A 253 -4.99 3.68 -8.58
CA LEU A 253 -3.77 2.88 -8.64
C LEU A 253 -4.01 1.38 -8.42
N THR A 254 -5.03 1.00 -7.67
CA THR A 254 -5.32 -0.42 -7.41
C THR A 254 -6.11 -1.09 -8.52
N GLN A 255 -6.72 -0.33 -9.43
CA GLN A 255 -7.48 -0.89 -10.54
C GLN A 255 -6.54 -1.38 -11.65
N GLY A 256 -6.44 -2.70 -11.81
CA GLY A 256 -5.57 -3.31 -12.80
C GLY A 256 -4.09 -3.18 -12.45
N ASN A 257 -3.23 -3.32 -13.46
CA ASN A 257 -1.78 -3.25 -13.31
C ASN A 257 -1.32 -1.84 -13.67
N ASN A 258 -0.79 -1.09 -12.69
CA ASN A 258 -0.37 0.30 -12.91
C ASN A 258 1.15 0.44 -12.83
N TYR A 259 1.76 0.87 -13.93
CA TYR A 259 3.19 1.12 -14.03
C TYR A 259 3.48 2.60 -13.80
N MET A 260 4.13 2.92 -12.69
CA MET A 260 4.25 4.29 -12.17
C MET A 260 5.69 4.65 -11.80
N ASN A 261 5.96 5.95 -11.72
CA ASN A 261 7.17 6.46 -11.08
C ASN A 261 6.92 6.62 -9.58
N TYR A 262 7.93 6.35 -8.76
CA TYR A 262 7.82 6.35 -7.31
C TYR A 262 9.05 6.99 -6.67
N GLU A 263 8.85 7.85 -5.68
CA GLU A 263 9.93 8.47 -4.90
C GLU A 263 9.63 8.38 -3.42
N GLY A 264 10.24 7.42 -2.74
CA GLY A 264 9.90 7.13 -1.36
C GLY A 264 10.33 5.76 -0.87
N PRO A 265 9.76 5.33 0.26
CA PRO A 265 10.10 4.07 0.88
C PRO A 265 9.21 2.90 0.43
N LEU A 266 9.83 1.76 0.17
CA LEU A 266 9.18 0.45 0.23
C LEU A 266 9.11 -0.02 1.68
N LEU A 267 7.93 -0.50 2.08
CA LEU A 267 7.66 -1.12 3.38
C LEU A 267 7.46 -2.63 3.18
N ARG A 268 8.19 -3.47 3.91
CA ARG A 268 7.97 -4.93 3.87
C ARG A 268 8.04 -5.55 5.26
N VAL A 269 7.23 -6.59 5.47
CA VAL A 269 7.28 -7.37 6.70
C VAL A 269 8.37 -8.44 6.59
N ARG A 270 9.31 -8.44 7.53
CA ARG A 270 10.37 -9.44 7.64
C ARG A 270 10.60 -9.81 9.10
N ASN A 271 10.58 -11.11 9.43
CA ASN A 271 10.76 -11.61 10.80
C ASN A 271 9.88 -10.90 11.85
N MET A 272 8.62 -10.60 11.51
CA MET A 272 7.67 -9.85 12.34
C MET A 272 7.98 -8.35 12.58
N TYR A 273 8.95 -7.77 11.87
CA TYR A 273 9.22 -6.33 11.87
C TYR A 273 8.90 -5.71 10.51
N ILE A 274 8.60 -4.42 10.51
CA ILE A 274 8.44 -3.64 9.27
C ILE A 274 9.81 -3.04 8.92
N GLU A 275 10.35 -3.48 7.80
CA GLU A 275 11.56 -2.92 7.20
C GLU A 275 11.19 -1.80 6.23
N LYS A 276 11.90 -0.66 6.32
CA LYS A 276 11.69 0.52 5.47
C LYS A 276 12.94 0.76 4.62
N ILE A 277 12.80 0.67 3.30
CA ILE A 277 13.92 0.74 2.34
C ILE A 277 13.60 1.80 1.29
N ARG A 278 14.58 2.66 0.93
CA ARG A 278 14.39 3.62 -0.16
C ARG A 278 14.25 2.88 -1.50
N ALA A 279 13.20 3.18 -2.26
CA ALA A 279 12.82 2.43 -3.46
C ALA A 279 12.51 3.32 -4.66
N ASP A 280 13.21 4.46 -4.77
CA ASP A 280 13.03 5.43 -5.84
C ASP A 280 13.19 4.79 -7.23
N GLY A 281 12.30 5.16 -8.15
CA GLY A 281 12.31 4.72 -9.54
C GLY A 281 10.99 4.09 -9.97
N ARG A 282 11.07 3.10 -10.86
CA ARG A 282 9.90 2.51 -11.52
C ARG A 282 9.28 1.42 -10.64
N VAL A 283 7.96 1.45 -10.51
CA VAL A 283 7.19 0.49 -9.69
C VAL A 283 5.99 -0.03 -10.48
N MET A 284 5.75 -1.33 -10.39
CA MET A 284 4.49 -1.94 -10.83
C MET A 284 3.59 -2.16 -9.63
N ILE A 285 2.37 -1.63 -9.67
CA ILE A 285 1.34 -1.84 -8.66
C ILE A 285 0.46 -2.99 -9.16
N ASP A 286 0.55 -4.12 -8.46
CA ASP A 286 -0.17 -5.35 -8.81
C ASP A 286 -0.24 -6.27 -7.58
N ILE A 287 -1.42 -6.33 -6.97
CA ILE A 287 -1.68 -7.16 -5.79
C ILE A 287 -1.77 -8.66 -6.10
N GLN A 288 -2.19 -9.03 -7.31
CA GLN A 288 -2.33 -10.43 -7.70
C GLN A 288 -0.94 -11.05 -7.91
N SER A 289 -0.08 -10.36 -8.66
CA SER A 289 1.31 -10.80 -8.85
C SER A 289 2.08 -10.76 -7.52
N PHE A 290 1.82 -9.76 -6.66
CA PHE A 290 2.40 -9.72 -5.31
C PHE A 290 2.04 -10.99 -4.51
N SER A 291 0.75 -11.36 -4.46
CA SER A 291 0.30 -12.55 -3.72
C SER A 291 0.82 -13.84 -4.34
N THR A 292 0.99 -13.89 -5.66
CA THR A 292 1.52 -15.06 -6.37
C THR A 292 2.99 -15.28 -6.04
N MET A 293 3.77 -14.20 -5.98
CA MET A 293 5.19 -14.25 -5.62
C MET A 293 5.44 -14.43 -4.13
N ASN A 294 4.52 -13.97 -3.29
CA ASN A 294 4.66 -13.96 -1.84
C ASN A 294 3.44 -14.63 -1.16
N PRO A 295 3.20 -15.94 -1.37
CA PRO A 295 1.97 -16.62 -0.90
C PRO A 295 1.82 -16.62 0.63
N ASP A 296 2.94 -16.56 1.36
CA ASP A 296 3.02 -16.56 2.82
C ASP A 296 3.02 -15.14 3.43
N TYR A 297 2.95 -14.09 2.61
CA TYR A 297 2.92 -12.72 3.11
C TYR A 297 1.62 -12.44 3.89
N PRO A 298 1.67 -11.78 5.06
CA PRO A 298 0.50 -11.54 5.89
C PRO A 298 -0.38 -10.39 5.35
N MET A 299 -1.09 -10.64 4.24
CA MET A 299 -1.95 -9.64 3.57
C MET A 299 -3.30 -9.42 4.27
N GLY A 300 -3.72 -10.33 5.16
CA GLY A 300 -5.01 -10.26 5.84
C GLY A 300 -6.18 -10.14 4.85
N ASN A 301 -7.01 -9.12 5.01
CA ASN A 301 -8.17 -8.86 4.16
C ASN A 301 -7.82 -8.47 2.71
N ASP A 302 -6.55 -8.11 2.42
CA ASP A 302 -6.09 -7.78 1.07
C ASP A 302 -5.77 -9.04 0.25
N LYS A 303 -5.69 -10.22 0.87
CA LYS A 303 -5.30 -11.45 0.18
C LYS A 303 -6.29 -11.76 -0.96
N PRO A 304 -5.82 -11.93 -2.20
CA PRO A 304 -6.70 -12.26 -3.30
C PRO A 304 -7.48 -13.55 -3.06
N PRO A 305 -8.81 -13.53 -3.27
CA PRO A 305 -9.66 -14.69 -3.05
C PRO A 305 -9.42 -15.79 -4.11
N ASN A 306 -9.66 -17.04 -3.74
CA ASN A 306 -9.62 -18.13 -4.71
C ASN A 306 -10.83 -18.07 -5.66
N LYS A 307 -10.76 -18.78 -6.79
CA LYS A 307 -11.83 -18.80 -7.81
C LYS A 307 -13.23 -19.10 -7.26
N CYS A 308 -13.34 -20.01 -6.29
CA CYS A 308 -14.62 -20.36 -5.66
C CYS A 308 -15.17 -19.20 -4.81
N ASP A 309 -14.30 -18.56 -4.03
CA ASP A 309 -14.67 -17.44 -3.16
C ASP A 309 -15.12 -16.23 -3.97
N ILE A 310 -14.53 -16.01 -5.15
CA ILE A 310 -14.95 -14.97 -6.09
C ILE A 310 -16.41 -15.15 -6.51
N LYS A 311 -16.80 -16.37 -6.91
CA LYS A 311 -18.18 -16.67 -7.32
C LYS A 311 -19.14 -16.39 -6.18
N MET A 312 -18.84 -16.92 -4.99
CA MET A 312 -19.68 -16.74 -3.81
C MET A 312 -19.79 -15.25 -3.39
N SER A 313 -18.71 -14.48 -3.48
CA SER A 313 -18.69 -13.06 -3.14
C SER A 313 -19.50 -12.22 -4.14
N LYS A 314 -19.48 -12.59 -5.43
CA LYS A 314 -20.31 -11.96 -6.46
C LYS A 314 -21.80 -12.26 -6.26
N GLU A 315 -22.14 -13.50 -5.91
CA GLU A 315 -23.53 -13.90 -5.61
C GLU A 315 -24.09 -13.16 -4.38
N LYS A 316 -23.23 -12.86 -3.40
CA LYS A 316 -23.58 -12.12 -2.18
C LYS A 316 -23.49 -10.59 -2.31
N ASP A 317 -23.24 -10.06 -3.52
CA ASP A 317 -23.01 -8.62 -3.79
C ASP A 317 -22.03 -7.97 -2.80
N SER A 318 -20.95 -8.69 -2.48
CA SER A 318 -19.99 -8.27 -1.43
C SER A 318 -19.00 -7.20 -1.89
N TYR A 319 -18.99 -6.87 -3.18
CA TYR A 319 -18.11 -5.86 -3.76
C TYR A 319 -18.87 -4.55 -4.00
N LEU A 320 -18.19 -3.43 -3.74
CA LEU A 320 -18.72 -2.09 -3.96
C LEU A 320 -18.79 -1.78 -5.46
N LYS A 321 -19.86 -1.09 -5.87
CA LYS A 321 -20.02 -0.58 -7.23
C LYS A 321 -19.22 0.71 -7.41
N THR A 322 -18.84 1.01 -8.65
CA THR A 322 -18.02 2.19 -8.97
C THR A 322 -18.65 3.50 -8.47
N ASP A 323 -19.97 3.65 -8.62
CA ASP A 323 -20.71 4.84 -8.19
C ASP A 323 -20.69 5.07 -6.66
N ASP A 324 -20.42 4.02 -5.87
CA ASP A 324 -20.30 4.11 -4.42
C ASP A 324 -18.90 4.54 -3.97
N LEU A 325 -17.91 4.42 -4.85
CA LEU A 325 -16.51 4.76 -4.56
C LEU A 325 -16.19 6.23 -4.85
N ASP A 326 -16.91 6.85 -5.79
CA ASP A 326 -16.65 8.22 -6.24
C ASP A 326 -17.33 9.28 -5.35
N LYS A 327 -17.10 9.18 -4.04
CA LYS A 327 -17.65 10.06 -3.01
C LYS A 327 -16.57 10.39 -1.98
N ASP A 328 -16.57 11.62 -1.47
CA ASP A 328 -15.56 12.06 -0.50
C ASP A 328 -15.50 11.17 0.75
N GLU A 329 -16.66 10.71 1.23
CA GLU A 329 -16.77 9.77 2.35
C GLU A 329 -16.04 8.44 2.11
N SER A 330 -15.99 7.98 0.85
CA SER A 330 -15.31 6.73 0.46
C SER A 330 -13.80 6.91 0.39
N TYR A 331 -13.30 8.08 0.00
CA TYR A 331 -11.86 8.37 -0.03
C TYR A 331 -11.22 8.34 1.37
N PHE A 332 -11.95 8.76 2.41
CA PHE A 332 -11.49 8.64 3.80
C PHE A 332 -11.28 7.20 4.28
N LEU A 333 -11.94 6.24 3.63
CA LEU A 333 -11.85 4.82 3.97
C LEU A 333 -10.71 4.10 3.23
N ALA A 334 -10.02 4.78 2.32
CA ALA A 334 -8.96 4.19 1.52
C ALA A 334 -7.63 4.08 2.29
N PRO A 335 -6.92 2.93 2.22
CA PRO A 335 -5.57 2.78 2.72
C PRO A 335 -4.59 3.76 2.07
N ALA A 336 -3.56 4.17 2.83
CA ALA A 336 -2.49 5.02 2.34
C ALA A 336 -1.34 4.25 1.65
N VAL A 337 -1.49 2.94 1.45
CA VAL A 337 -0.47 2.06 0.87
C VAL A 337 -1.05 1.08 -0.14
N VAL A 338 -0.25 0.69 -1.13
CA VAL A 338 -0.60 -0.31 -2.16
C VAL A 338 0.52 -1.35 -2.33
N TYR A 339 0.17 -2.55 -2.78
CA TYR A 339 1.11 -3.64 -3.03
C TYR A 339 1.73 -3.51 -4.43
N GLY A 340 3.04 -3.72 -4.52
CA GLY A 340 3.73 -3.66 -5.81
C GLY A 340 5.13 -4.24 -5.80
N PHE A 341 5.82 -4.07 -6.92
CA PHE A 341 7.20 -4.46 -7.17
C PHE A 341 8.03 -3.26 -7.61
N SER A 342 9.19 -3.06 -6.97
CA SER A 342 10.17 -2.06 -7.41
C SER A 342 11.16 -2.68 -8.38
N PHE A 343 11.25 -2.13 -9.59
CA PHE A 343 12.24 -2.57 -10.59
C PHE A 343 13.67 -2.15 -10.23
N THR A 344 13.83 -1.07 -9.44
CA THR A 344 15.15 -0.56 -9.01
C THR A 344 15.82 -1.50 -8.03
N ILE A 345 15.12 -1.83 -6.93
CA ILE A 345 15.68 -2.69 -5.87
C ILE A 345 15.31 -4.16 -6.03
N LYS A 346 14.41 -4.48 -6.96
CA LYS A 346 13.96 -5.85 -7.32
C LYS A 346 13.28 -6.58 -6.16
N GLU A 347 12.43 -5.85 -5.45
CA GLU A 347 11.78 -6.32 -4.23
C GLU A 347 10.28 -6.02 -4.26
N TRP A 348 9.51 -6.92 -3.66
CA TRP A 348 8.07 -6.76 -3.44
C TRP A 348 7.82 -6.08 -2.10
N GLY A 349 6.82 -5.20 -2.06
CA GLY A 349 6.43 -4.55 -0.81
C GLY A 349 5.19 -3.67 -0.94
N LEU A 350 4.97 -2.90 0.12
CA LEU A 350 3.96 -1.86 0.22
C LEU A 350 4.58 -0.50 -0.10
N PHE A 351 3.87 0.31 -0.86
CA PHE A 351 4.29 1.64 -1.31
C PHE A 351 3.29 2.68 -0.86
N GLU A 352 3.77 3.82 -0.37
CA GLU A 352 2.94 4.97 0.01
C GLU A 352 2.24 5.57 -1.20
N VAL A 353 0.90 5.67 -1.17
CA VAL A 353 0.08 6.15 -2.29
C VAL A 353 0.42 7.59 -2.71
N SER A 354 0.75 8.45 -1.74
CA SER A 354 1.09 9.87 -1.97
C SER A 354 2.40 10.09 -2.73
N LYS A 355 3.22 9.05 -2.92
CA LYS A 355 4.58 9.13 -3.48
C LYS A 355 4.66 8.69 -4.94
N PHE A 356 3.54 8.37 -5.56
CA PHE A 356 3.46 8.00 -6.97
C PHE A 356 3.30 9.22 -7.88
N SER A 357 3.89 9.14 -9.06
CA SER A 357 3.76 10.11 -10.15
C SER A 357 3.69 9.39 -11.49
N ASP A 358 3.06 10.03 -12.47
CA ASP A 358 3.01 9.49 -13.83
C ASP A 358 4.42 9.38 -14.42
N ILE A 359 4.65 8.33 -15.22
CA ILE A 359 5.91 8.15 -15.91
C ILE A 359 6.01 9.09 -17.11
N ILE A 360 7.07 9.90 -17.14
CA ILE A 360 7.51 10.61 -18.33
C ILE A 360 8.39 9.63 -19.13
N PHE A 361 7.85 9.11 -20.24
CA PHE A 361 8.56 8.23 -21.18
C PHE A 361 9.31 9.05 -22.24
N ASP A 362 10.47 8.58 -22.67
CA ASP A 362 11.24 9.19 -23.79
C ASP A 362 10.65 8.69 -25.12
N SER A 363 9.84 9.51 -25.79
CA SER A 363 9.20 9.14 -27.08
C SER A 363 10.21 8.89 -28.18
N ASP A 364 11.38 9.52 -28.09
CA ASP A 364 12.43 9.49 -29.10
C ASP A 364 13.52 8.48 -28.71
N ALA A 365 13.22 7.54 -27.82
CA ALA A 365 14.22 6.65 -27.25
C ALA A 365 14.99 5.84 -28.31
N LEU A 366 14.28 5.34 -29.35
CA LEU A 366 14.90 4.63 -30.48
C LEU A 366 15.84 5.54 -31.29
N ASP A 367 15.65 6.85 -31.29
CA ASP A 367 16.52 7.82 -31.94
C ASP A 367 17.88 7.96 -31.28
N HIS A 368 18.01 7.58 -30.00
CA HIS A 368 19.31 7.61 -29.32
C HIS A 368 20.23 6.48 -29.78
N ILE A 369 19.68 5.36 -30.25
CA ILE A 369 20.45 4.20 -30.73
C ILE A 369 21.24 4.57 -31.98
N VAL A 370 22.53 4.25 -32.00
CA VAL A 370 23.41 4.41 -33.18
C VAL A 370 23.54 3.06 -33.87
N MET A 371 22.77 2.86 -34.95
CA MET A 371 22.82 1.69 -35.81
C MET A 371 22.34 2.03 -37.23
N PRO A 372 22.66 1.20 -38.25
CA PRO A 372 22.17 1.41 -39.61
C PRO A 372 20.64 1.50 -39.67
N GLN A 373 20.12 2.46 -40.45
CA GLN A 373 18.68 2.75 -40.52
C GLN A 373 17.82 1.52 -40.87
N ASN A 374 18.31 0.64 -41.75
CA ASN A 374 17.58 -0.57 -42.12
C ASN A 374 17.36 -1.51 -40.92
N LYS A 375 18.36 -1.66 -40.04
CA LYS A 375 18.22 -2.47 -38.81
C LYS A 375 17.25 -1.81 -37.83
N LYS A 376 17.26 -0.48 -37.75
CA LYS A 376 16.39 0.28 -36.88
C LYS A 376 14.92 0.20 -37.34
N ASN A 377 14.65 0.38 -38.62
CA ASN A 377 13.30 0.22 -39.20
C ASN A 377 12.77 -1.20 -38.98
N MET A 378 13.64 -2.20 -39.10
CA MET A 378 13.29 -3.60 -38.85
C MET A 378 12.98 -3.86 -37.37
N LEU A 379 13.79 -3.33 -36.44
CA LEU A 379 13.52 -3.37 -35.01
C LEU A 379 12.17 -2.72 -34.69
N GLU A 380 11.95 -1.51 -35.19
CA GLU A 380 10.71 -0.75 -34.97
C GLU A 380 9.48 -1.48 -35.48
N GLY A 381 9.53 -2.02 -36.71
CA GLY A 381 8.41 -2.78 -37.30
C GLY A 381 8.09 -4.08 -36.55
N LEU A 382 9.10 -4.73 -35.95
CA LEU A 382 8.88 -5.94 -35.14
C LEU A 382 8.30 -5.64 -33.76
N VAL A 383 8.65 -4.50 -33.16
CA VAL A 383 8.17 -4.15 -31.82
C VAL A 383 6.88 -3.34 -31.84
N SER A 384 6.56 -2.64 -32.94
CA SER A 384 5.38 -1.77 -33.04
C SER A 384 4.06 -2.49 -32.82
N GLN A 385 3.99 -3.79 -33.12
CA GLN A 385 2.82 -4.64 -32.85
C GLN A 385 2.46 -4.74 -31.35
N TYR A 386 3.43 -4.48 -30.45
CA TYR A 386 3.22 -4.52 -29.00
C TYR A 386 2.75 -3.18 -28.41
N ARG A 387 2.58 -2.14 -29.25
CA ARG A 387 2.21 -0.79 -28.80
C ARG A 387 0.73 -0.66 -28.39
N ASP A 388 -0.16 -1.47 -28.96
CA ASP A 388 -1.60 -1.38 -28.74
C ASP A 388 -2.20 -2.72 -28.24
N PRO A 389 -2.73 -2.77 -27.00
CA PRO A 389 -3.40 -3.94 -26.44
C PRO A 389 -4.51 -4.54 -27.30
N ALA A 390 -5.24 -3.70 -28.05
CA ALA A 390 -6.36 -4.15 -28.89
C ALA A 390 -5.88 -5.01 -30.06
N HIS A 391 -4.68 -4.73 -30.59
CA HIS A 391 -4.03 -5.52 -31.64
C HIS A 391 -3.34 -6.77 -31.10
N THR A 392 -2.96 -6.80 -29.82
CA THR A 392 -2.39 -8.02 -29.19
C THR A 392 -3.45 -9.12 -28.98
N ILE A 393 -4.75 -8.77 -28.94
CA ILE A 393 -5.85 -9.74 -28.89
C ILE A 393 -6.10 -10.37 -30.28
N SER A 394 -5.82 -9.61 -31.36
CA SER A 394 -5.95 -10.05 -32.75
C SER A 394 -5.07 -11.27 -33.08
N CYS A 395 -3.88 -11.36 -32.49
CA CYS A 395 -2.96 -12.50 -32.63
C CYS A 395 -3.32 -13.72 -31.77
N ASN A 396 -4.41 -13.65 -30.99
CA ASN A 396 -5.08 -14.82 -30.42
C ASN A 396 -6.23 -15.36 -31.31
N GLY A 397 -6.35 -14.87 -32.55
CA GLY A 397 -7.29 -15.40 -33.54
C GLY A 397 -8.70 -14.81 -33.51
N LEU A 398 -8.91 -13.62 -32.96
CA LEU A 398 -10.20 -12.93 -32.98
C LEU A 398 -10.03 -11.45 -33.31
N VAL A 399 -10.51 -11.03 -34.49
CA VAL A 399 -10.59 -9.63 -34.92
C VAL A 399 -12.06 -9.22 -35.00
N ASN A 400 -12.39 -8.03 -34.47
CA ASN A 400 -13.69 -7.41 -34.67
C ASN A 400 -13.87 -7.00 -36.14
N GLY A 401 -14.54 -7.84 -36.92
CA GLY A 401 -14.97 -7.49 -38.28
C GLY A 401 -16.12 -6.49 -38.28
N VAL A 402 -16.15 -5.62 -39.29
CA VAL A 402 -17.14 -4.55 -39.52
C VAL A 402 -18.60 -5.04 -39.60
N ASN A 403 -18.85 -6.36 -39.60
CA ASN A 403 -20.18 -6.98 -39.64
C ASN A 403 -20.43 -8.08 -38.58
N GLY A 404 -19.70 -8.10 -37.46
CA GLY A 404 -20.00 -9.02 -36.35
C GLY A 404 -19.77 -10.52 -36.64
N ILE A 405 -19.06 -10.86 -37.72
CA ILE A 405 -18.59 -12.22 -37.99
C ILE A 405 -17.09 -12.27 -37.73
N ASN A 406 -16.70 -12.99 -36.67
CA ASN A 406 -15.30 -13.25 -36.32
C ASN A 406 -14.67 -14.13 -37.41
N MET A 407 -13.74 -13.59 -38.20
CA MET A 407 -12.83 -14.40 -39.00
C MET A 407 -11.40 -14.27 -38.44
N PRO A 408 -10.71 -15.39 -38.19
CA PRO A 408 -9.31 -15.34 -37.77
C PRO A 408 -8.45 -14.84 -38.94
N GLU A 409 -7.61 -13.84 -38.73
CA GLU A 409 -6.42 -13.69 -39.57
C GLU A 409 -5.62 -14.99 -39.47
N LYS A 410 -5.27 -15.60 -40.61
CA LYS A 410 -4.44 -16.79 -40.63
C LYS A 410 -3.08 -16.43 -40.02
N SER A 411 -2.81 -16.90 -38.81
CA SER A 411 -1.45 -16.93 -38.27
C SER A 411 -0.54 -17.66 -39.26
N LEU A 412 0.63 -17.10 -39.54
CA LEU A 412 1.68 -17.79 -40.31
C LEU A 412 2.14 -19.06 -39.59
N ASP A 413 1.99 -19.10 -38.26
CA ASP A 413 2.23 -20.29 -37.46
C ASP A 413 1.07 -21.30 -37.56
N PRO A 414 1.37 -22.58 -37.84
CA PRO A 414 0.38 -23.66 -37.93
C PRO A 414 -0.19 -24.08 -36.55
N ILE A 415 0.33 -23.52 -35.45
CA ILE A 415 -0.07 -23.81 -34.07
C ILE A 415 -0.61 -22.52 -33.45
N THR A 416 -1.86 -22.53 -33.00
CA THR A 416 -2.47 -21.42 -32.25
C THR A 416 -1.69 -21.14 -30.96
N ASN A 417 -1.43 -19.86 -30.68
CA ASN A 417 -0.66 -19.34 -29.53
C ASN A 417 0.86 -19.55 -29.56
N LYS A 418 1.45 -20.06 -30.66
CA LYS A 418 2.89 -20.01 -30.88
C LYS A 418 3.24 -18.74 -31.68
N GLY A 419 4.35 -18.07 -31.34
CA GLY A 419 4.89 -16.95 -32.14
C GLY A 419 4.52 -15.52 -31.73
N ASN A 420 3.78 -15.31 -30.62
CA ASN A 420 3.41 -13.96 -30.18
C ASN A 420 4.53 -13.22 -29.41
N GLY A 421 5.63 -13.89 -29.08
CA GLY A 421 6.82 -13.30 -28.46
C GLY A 421 7.89 -12.93 -29.48
N CYS A 422 8.73 -11.94 -29.14
CA CYS A 422 9.88 -11.56 -29.95
C CYS A 422 11.14 -11.60 -29.09
N ILE A 423 12.15 -12.38 -29.52
CA ILE A 423 13.41 -12.55 -28.81
C ILE A 423 14.52 -11.90 -29.64
N PHE A 424 15.23 -10.96 -29.03
CA PHE A 424 16.40 -10.31 -29.63
C PHE A 424 17.68 -10.80 -28.97
N LEU A 425 18.59 -11.40 -29.74
CA LEU A 425 19.97 -11.62 -29.31
C LEU A 425 20.84 -10.44 -29.76
N CYS A 426 21.23 -9.58 -28.81
CA CYS A 426 22.16 -8.49 -29.05
C CYS A 426 23.59 -8.94 -28.73
N TYR A 427 24.51 -8.91 -29.70
CA TYR A 427 25.90 -9.34 -29.51
C TYR A 427 26.91 -8.37 -30.11
N GLY A 428 28.11 -8.30 -29.51
CA GLY A 428 29.18 -7.39 -29.90
C GLY A 428 30.00 -6.88 -28.70
N PRO A 429 31.05 -6.06 -28.93
CA PRO A 429 31.93 -5.55 -27.87
C PRO A 429 31.19 -4.79 -26.76
N PRO A 430 31.78 -4.66 -25.54
CA PRO A 430 31.18 -3.87 -24.47
C PRO A 430 31.05 -2.38 -24.86
N GLY A 431 30.02 -1.71 -24.33
CA GLY A 431 29.82 -0.27 -24.54
C GLY A 431 29.27 0.15 -25.93
N THR A 432 28.79 -0.79 -26.75
CA THR A 432 28.24 -0.52 -28.09
C THR A 432 26.73 -0.26 -28.13
N GLY A 433 26.05 -0.25 -26.99
CA GLY A 433 24.61 0.11 -26.91
C GLY A 433 23.62 -1.06 -26.86
N LYS A 434 24.08 -2.30 -26.63
CA LYS A 434 23.20 -3.49 -26.50
C LYS A 434 22.09 -3.29 -25.45
N THR A 435 22.47 -2.96 -24.21
CA THR A 435 21.54 -2.68 -23.11
C THR A 435 20.66 -1.46 -23.39
N LEU A 436 21.22 -0.43 -24.06
CA LEU A 436 20.49 0.77 -24.44
C LEU A 436 19.34 0.44 -25.41
N THR A 437 19.51 -0.55 -26.29
CA THR A 437 18.46 -0.98 -27.21
C THR A 437 17.24 -1.54 -26.47
N ALA A 438 17.44 -2.41 -25.48
CA ALA A 438 16.33 -2.94 -24.67
C ALA A 438 15.61 -1.82 -23.88
N GLN A 439 16.38 -0.90 -23.29
CA GLN A 439 15.83 0.28 -22.62
C GLN A 439 15.02 1.16 -23.57
N SER A 440 15.55 1.42 -24.76
CA SER A 440 14.91 2.27 -25.75
C SER A 440 13.63 1.66 -26.31
N VAL A 441 13.59 0.33 -26.48
CA VAL A 441 12.38 -0.40 -26.87
C VAL A 441 11.33 -0.30 -25.77
N ALA A 442 11.70 -0.49 -24.50
CA ALA A 442 10.75 -0.37 -23.38
C ALA A 442 10.17 1.05 -23.27
N GLU A 443 11.01 2.08 -23.40
CA GLU A 443 10.58 3.50 -23.40
C GLU A 443 9.67 3.82 -24.60
N TYR A 444 10.03 3.38 -25.80
CA TYR A 444 9.23 3.55 -27.01
C TYR A 444 7.83 2.90 -26.89
N LEU A 445 7.78 1.70 -26.32
CA LEU A 445 6.53 0.96 -26.11
C LEU A 445 5.75 1.45 -24.88
N LYS A 446 6.36 2.27 -24.02
CA LYS A 446 5.82 2.67 -22.71
C LYS A 446 5.51 1.48 -21.80
N LEU A 447 6.38 0.47 -21.84
CA LEU A 447 6.24 -0.77 -21.09
C LEU A 447 7.31 -0.89 -20.00
N PRO A 448 7.07 -1.70 -18.96
CA PRO A 448 8.08 -1.95 -17.94
C PRO A 448 9.32 -2.64 -18.53
N LEU A 449 10.51 -2.25 -18.06
CA LEU A 449 11.76 -2.97 -18.34
C LEU A 449 12.14 -3.79 -17.11
N TRP A 450 12.09 -5.11 -17.22
CA TRP A 450 12.59 -6.01 -16.19
C TRP A 450 13.98 -6.51 -16.54
N ILE A 451 14.99 -5.95 -15.89
CA ILE A 451 16.36 -6.44 -16.01
C ILE A 451 16.54 -7.62 -15.07
N LEU A 452 16.74 -8.82 -15.61
CA LEU A 452 16.98 -10.02 -14.84
C LEU A 452 18.48 -10.24 -14.62
N THR A 453 18.80 -10.54 -13.37
CA THR A 453 20.16 -10.82 -12.90
C THR A 453 20.24 -12.23 -12.33
N VAL A 454 21.47 -12.72 -12.17
CA VAL A 454 21.74 -14.09 -11.73
C VAL A 454 21.10 -14.43 -10.38
N ARG A 455 20.98 -13.43 -9.51
CA ARG A 455 20.36 -13.53 -8.19
C ARG A 455 18.86 -13.81 -8.24
N GLU A 456 18.11 -13.17 -9.14
CA GLU A 456 16.64 -13.31 -9.24
C GLU A 456 16.23 -14.71 -9.70
N LEU A 457 17.11 -15.37 -10.46
CA LEU A 457 16.91 -16.71 -10.97
C LEU A 457 17.23 -17.81 -9.93
N GLY A 458 17.37 -17.44 -8.66
CA GLY A 458 17.46 -18.36 -7.53
C GLY A 458 18.87 -18.86 -7.21
N SER A 459 19.91 -18.28 -7.80
CA SER A 459 21.29 -18.58 -7.43
C SER A 459 21.71 -17.76 -6.21
N THR A 460 22.14 -18.46 -5.15
CA THR A 460 22.92 -17.85 -4.08
C THR A 460 24.40 -17.96 -4.44
N PRO A 461 25.24 -16.96 -4.15
CA PRO A 461 26.68 -17.06 -4.33
C PRO A 461 27.25 -18.34 -3.69
N GLU A 462 26.68 -18.81 -2.58
CA GLU A 462 27.06 -20.05 -1.90
C GLU A 462 26.79 -21.31 -2.74
N SER A 463 25.69 -21.34 -3.51
CA SER A 463 25.42 -22.44 -4.45
C SER A 463 26.42 -22.44 -5.61
N TYR A 464 26.87 -21.25 -6.01
CA TYR A 464 27.92 -21.04 -7.00
C TYR A 464 29.33 -21.35 -6.46
N LEU A 465 29.58 -21.06 -5.19
CA LEU A 465 30.86 -21.28 -4.51
C LEU A 465 31.06 -22.76 -4.14
N LEU A 466 30.02 -23.47 -3.67
CA LEU A 466 30.06 -24.94 -3.54
C LEU A 466 30.34 -25.62 -4.89
N PHE A 467 29.89 -25.04 -5.99
CA PHE A 467 30.12 -25.51 -7.36
C PHE A 467 31.57 -25.27 -7.82
N TYR A 468 32.13 -24.07 -7.59
CA TYR A 468 33.53 -23.78 -7.91
C TYR A 468 34.53 -24.53 -7.00
N PHE A 469 34.26 -24.63 -5.69
CA PHE A 469 35.16 -25.32 -4.75
C PHE A 469 35.24 -26.83 -4.97
N ASN A 470 34.15 -27.47 -5.42
CA ASN A 470 34.14 -28.91 -5.70
C ASN A 470 34.74 -29.29 -7.06
N HIS A 471 34.99 -28.33 -7.95
CA HIS A 471 35.67 -28.60 -9.21
C HIS A 471 37.18 -28.85 -9.02
N TYR A 472 37.74 -28.50 -7.85
CA TYR A 472 39.18 -28.55 -7.59
C TYR A 472 39.64 -29.52 -6.49
N LYS A 473 38.77 -30.33 -5.86
CA LYS A 473 39.20 -31.33 -4.86
C LYS A 473 38.53 -32.70 -4.98
N THR A 474 39.37 -33.71 -4.83
CA THR A 474 39.19 -35.15 -5.00
C THR A 474 38.03 -35.76 -4.19
N TYR A 475 37.33 -36.70 -4.85
CA TYR A 475 35.99 -37.20 -4.55
C TYR A 475 35.90 -38.32 -3.48
N THR A 476 34.80 -38.33 -2.72
CA THR A 476 34.25 -39.51 -2.02
C THR A 476 32.84 -39.79 -2.55
N VAL A 477 32.37 -41.05 -2.60
CA VAL A 477 31.05 -41.41 -3.18
C VAL A 477 29.86 -40.63 -2.59
N LEU A 478 29.92 -40.30 -1.30
CA LEU A 478 28.89 -39.48 -0.63
C LEU A 478 28.85 -38.02 -1.11
N SER A 479 29.97 -37.44 -1.52
CA SER A 479 30.00 -36.07 -2.07
C SER A 479 29.34 -36.01 -3.45
N ASN A 480 29.44 -37.07 -4.25
CA ASN A 480 28.81 -37.13 -5.57
C ASN A 480 27.27 -37.14 -5.51
N PHE A 481 26.66 -37.89 -4.58
CA PHE A 481 25.20 -37.89 -4.43
C PHE A 481 24.66 -36.57 -3.89
N ALA A 482 25.34 -35.97 -2.91
CA ALA A 482 24.96 -34.65 -2.39
C ALA A 482 25.06 -33.56 -3.46
N ASN A 483 26.10 -33.63 -4.31
CA ASN A 483 26.29 -32.70 -5.44
C ASN A 483 25.19 -32.85 -6.50
N ILE A 484 24.80 -34.08 -6.86
CA ILE A 484 23.71 -34.33 -7.82
C ILE A 484 22.36 -33.85 -7.26
N ALA A 485 22.04 -34.16 -6.00
CA ALA A 485 20.80 -33.71 -5.38
C ALA A 485 20.71 -32.18 -5.29
N THR A 486 21.81 -31.53 -4.89
CA THR A 486 21.91 -30.05 -4.86
C THR A 486 21.74 -29.45 -6.25
N PHE A 487 22.34 -30.07 -7.27
CA PHE A 487 22.20 -29.65 -8.67
C PHE A 487 20.77 -29.79 -9.20
N ILE A 488 20.10 -30.92 -8.94
CA ILE A 488 18.69 -31.12 -9.32
C ILE A 488 17.79 -30.08 -8.64
N LEU A 489 18.00 -29.83 -7.34
CA LEU A 489 17.26 -28.81 -6.60
C LEU A 489 17.50 -27.41 -7.18
N PHE A 490 18.73 -27.09 -7.57
CA PHE A 490 19.06 -25.84 -8.24
C PHE A 490 18.33 -25.70 -9.58
N CYS A 491 18.40 -26.71 -10.46
CA CYS A 491 17.72 -26.69 -11.76
C CYS A 491 16.19 -26.54 -11.61
N ASN A 492 15.60 -27.26 -10.67
CA ASN A 492 14.17 -27.15 -10.36
C ASN A 492 13.80 -25.77 -9.83
N ARG A 493 14.68 -25.12 -9.06
CA ARG A 493 14.48 -23.76 -8.57
C ARG A 493 14.60 -22.75 -9.70
N LEU A 494 15.64 -22.86 -10.53
CA LEU A 494 15.86 -22.01 -11.70
C LEU A 494 14.66 -22.06 -12.64
N GLU A 495 14.20 -23.27 -13.02
CA GLU A 495 13.04 -23.45 -13.89
C GLU A 495 11.78 -22.81 -13.28
N ARG A 496 11.52 -23.06 -11.99
CA ARG A 496 10.35 -22.51 -11.30
C ARG A 496 10.37 -20.99 -11.21
N GLU A 497 11.50 -20.40 -10.87
CA GLU A 497 11.63 -18.94 -10.77
C GLU A 497 11.56 -18.29 -12.15
N LEU A 498 12.18 -18.88 -13.17
CA LEU A 498 12.10 -18.36 -14.53
C LEU A 498 10.66 -18.41 -15.08
N VAL A 499 9.91 -19.50 -14.85
CA VAL A 499 8.49 -19.58 -15.22
C VAL A 499 7.68 -18.49 -14.53
N LYS A 500 7.84 -18.30 -13.22
CA LYS A 500 7.12 -17.23 -12.48
C LYS A 500 7.42 -15.85 -13.05
N VAL A 501 8.69 -15.56 -13.30
CA VAL A 501 9.11 -14.26 -13.85
C VAL A 501 8.53 -14.04 -15.25
N LEU A 502 8.54 -15.07 -16.11
CA LEU A 502 7.94 -15.00 -17.44
C LEU A 502 6.43 -14.80 -17.40
N ASP A 503 5.72 -15.48 -16.49
CA ASP A 503 4.26 -15.33 -16.32
C ASP A 503 3.90 -13.90 -15.85
N ILE A 504 4.68 -13.34 -14.93
CA ILE A 504 4.47 -11.97 -14.45
C ILE A 504 4.83 -10.96 -15.53
N ALA A 505 5.96 -11.15 -16.24
CA ALA A 505 6.33 -10.30 -17.34
C ALA A 505 5.27 -10.33 -18.45
N TYR A 506 4.66 -11.48 -18.73
CA TYR A 506 3.53 -11.59 -19.63
C TYR A 506 2.31 -10.79 -19.13
N THR A 507 1.98 -10.92 -17.84
CA THR A 507 0.88 -10.18 -17.18
C THR A 507 1.09 -8.66 -17.22
N TRP A 508 2.33 -8.22 -17.09
CA TRP A 508 2.73 -6.82 -17.13
C TRP A 508 3.04 -6.31 -18.53
N LYS A 509 3.08 -7.20 -19.53
CA LYS A 509 3.59 -6.91 -20.88
C LYS A 509 5.00 -6.29 -20.82
N ALA A 510 5.83 -6.75 -19.88
CA ALA A 510 7.14 -6.19 -19.65
C ALA A 510 8.15 -6.64 -20.72
N VAL A 511 9.06 -5.74 -21.08
CA VAL A 511 10.28 -6.07 -21.81
C VAL A 511 11.26 -6.71 -20.82
N ILE A 512 11.66 -7.95 -21.06
CA ILE A 512 12.68 -8.62 -20.26
C ILE A 512 14.06 -8.40 -20.88
N LEU A 513 15.01 -7.97 -20.06
CA LEU A 513 16.43 -7.96 -20.41
C LEU A 513 17.16 -9.00 -19.56
N LEU A 514 17.71 -10.03 -20.21
CA LEU A 514 18.70 -10.91 -19.61
C LEU A 514 20.08 -10.29 -19.85
N ASP A 515 20.63 -9.63 -18.82
CA ASP A 515 21.99 -9.10 -18.88
C ASP A 515 23.00 -10.21 -18.60
N GLU A 516 24.19 -10.15 -19.21
CA GLU A 516 25.22 -11.20 -19.10
C GLU A 516 24.69 -12.62 -19.43
N ALA A 517 23.86 -12.71 -20.47
CA ALA A 517 23.21 -13.95 -20.88
C ALA A 517 24.21 -15.05 -21.29
N ASP A 518 25.46 -14.71 -21.61
CA ASP A 518 26.56 -15.64 -21.87
C ASP A 518 26.92 -16.51 -20.66
N ILE A 519 26.61 -16.07 -19.43
CA ILE A 519 26.69 -16.93 -18.23
C ILE A 519 25.78 -18.16 -18.39
N TYR A 520 24.62 -17.98 -19.03
CA TYR A 520 23.56 -18.98 -19.18
C TYR A 520 23.52 -19.67 -20.55
N LEU A 521 23.99 -18.99 -21.60
CA LEU A 521 23.83 -19.36 -23.00
C LEU A 521 25.21 -19.46 -23.67
N GLU A 522 25.98 -20.47 -23.29
CA GLU A 522 27.26 -20.79 -23.94
C GLU A 522 27.14 -22.06 -24.81
N LYS A 523 28.05 -22.21 -25.78
CA LYS A 523 28.13 -23.40 -26.62
C LYS A 523 28.31 -24.64 -25.73
N ARG A 524 27.49 -25.67 -25.97
CA ARG A 524 27.56 -26.91 -25.19
C ARG A 524 28.97 -27.50 -25.21
N ASN A 525 29.52 -27.76 -24.03
CA ASN A 525 30.80 -28.44 -23.85
C ASN A 525 30.55 -29.84 -23.25
N THR A 526 31.34 -30.85 -23.62
CA THR A 526 31.20 -32.24 -23.15
C THR A 526 31.53 -32.40 -21.66
N VAL A 527 32.20 -31.41 -21.06
CA VAL A 527 32.67 -31.46 -19.67
C VAL A 527 31.67 -30.84 -18.68
N ASP A 528 30.87 -29.87 -19.10
CA ASP A 528 29.98 -29.11 -18.20
C ASP A 528 28.50 -29.50 -18.36
N LEU A 529 28.13 -30.61 -17.71
CA LEU A 529 26.75 -31.11 -17.69
C LEU A 529 25.77 -30.10 -17.07
N VAL A 530 26.25 -29.31 -16.11
CA VAL A 530 25.44 -28.36 -15.33
C VAL A 530 25.03 -27.19 -16.22
N ARG A 531 26.01 -26.54 -16.84
CA ARG A 531 25.75 -25.43 -17.77
C ARG A 531 24.94 -25.89 -18.97
N ASN A 532 25.20 -27.08 -19.52
CA ASN A 532 24.39 -27.64 -20.60
C ASN A 532 22.91 -27.84 -20.21
N THR A 533 22.65 -28.21 -18.95
CA THR A 533 21.28 -28.35 -18.42
C THR A 533 20.62 -27.00 -18.25
N MET A 534 21.33 -25.97 -17.75
CA MET A 534 20.81 -24.60 -17.66
C MET A 534 20.45 -24.06 -19.05
N VAL A 535 21.37 -24.17 -20.02
CA VAL A 535 21.12 -23.82 -21.43
C VAL A 535 19.88 -24.55 -21.96
N GLY A 536 19.75 -25.85 -21.64
CA GLY A 536 18.60 -26.67 -22.02
C GLY A 536 17.27 -26.19 -21.43
N ILE A 537 17.24 -25.80 -20.16
CA ILE A 537 16.06 -25.24 -19.49
C ILE A 537 15.68 -23.91 -20.14
N PHE A 538 16.64 -23.00 -20.33
CA PHE A 538 16.39 -21.70 -20.96
C PHE A 538 15.86 -21.84 -22.38
N LEU A 539 16.51 -22.64 -23.23
CA LEU A 539 16.06 -22.84 -24.61
C LEU A 539 14.68 -23.47 -24.66
N ARG A 540 14.40 -24.49 -23.83
CA ARG A 540 13.08 -25.15 -23.78
C ARG A 540 11.97 -24.19 -23.37
N LEU A 541 12.21 -23.33 -22.38
CA LEU A 541 11.20 -22.37 -21.92
C LEU A 541 11.02 -21.21 -22.91
N LEU A 542 12.09 -20.78 -23.57
CA LEU A 542 12.05 -19.70 -24.55
C LEU A 542 11.57 -20.13 -25.94
N GLU A 543 11.68 -21.42 -26.30
CA GLU A 543 11.24 -21.99 -27.58
C GLU A 543 9.74 -21.77 -27.84
N TYR A 544 8.95 -21.61 -26.79
CA TYR A 544 7.53 -21.29 -26.87
C TYR A 544 7.24 -19.90 -27.48
N TYR A 545 8.17 -18.94 -27.34
CA TYR A 545 7.95 -17.51 -27.64
C TYR A 545 8.57 -17.05 -28.98
N GLN A 546 8.85 -17.93 -29.94
CA GLN A 546 9.81 -17.65 -31.03
C GLN A 546 9.32 -16.77 -32.20
N VAL A 547 9.85 -15.54 -32.24
CA VAL A 547 10.53 -14.94 -33.42
C VAL A 547 11.94 -14.57 -32.96
N ASN A 548 12.98 -15.19 -33.53
CA ASN A 548 14.38 -14.93 -33.14
C ASN A 548 15.04 -13.91 -34.07
N MET A 549 15.50 -12.77 -33.54
CA MET A 549 16.29 -11.79 -34.28
C MET A 549 17.68 -11.62 -33.67
N PHE A 550 18.69 -11.58 -34.54
CA PHE A 550 20.08 -11.35 -34.16
C PHE A 550 20.51 -9.92 -34.50
N LEU A 551 20.88 -9.14 -33.49
CA LEU A 551 21.36 -7.76 -33.64
C LEU A 551 22.86 -7.69 -33.34
N HIS A 552 23.67 -7.61 -34.40
CA HIS A 552 25.11 -7.40 -34.30
C HIS A 552 25.46 -5.91 -34.10
N TYR A 553 26.24 -5.63 -33.06
CA TYR A 553 26.81 -4.32 -32.72
C TYR A 553 28.33 -4.34 -32.94
N PRO A 554 28.84 -3.88 -34.10
CA PRO A 554 30.27 -3.79 -34.34
C PRO A 554 30.93 -2.75 -33.44
N LYS A 555 32.27 -2.76 -33.38
CA LYS A 555 33.04 -1.66 -32.80
C LYS A 555 32.69 -0.35 -33.52
N LEU A 556 32.58 0.74 -32.77
CA LEU A 556 32.21 2.04 -33.32
C LEU A 556 33.29 2.55 -34.29
N ASP A 557 32.88 2.94 -35.48
CA ASP A 557 33.69 3.67 -36.43
C ASP A 557 33.71 5.17 -36.10
N LEU A 558 34.49 5.95 -36.85
CA LEU A 558 34.63 7.40 -36.65
C LEU A 558 33.27 8.10 -36.72
N ASN A 559 32.42 7.72 -37.67
CA ASN A 559 31.09 8.30 -37.83
C ASN A 559 30.16 7.94 -36.65
N GLY A 560 30.18 6.69 -36.20
CA GLY A 560 29.43 6.23 -35.04
C GLY A 560 29.84 6.96 -33.76
N ARG A 561 31.14 7.16 -33.53
CA ARG A 561 31.65 7.95 -32.40
C ARG A 561 31.22 9.41 -32.49
N ARG A 562 31.38 10.04 -33.66
CA ARG A 562 30.91 11.42 -33.92
C ARG A 562 29.43 11.58 -33.59
N GLN A 563 28.58 10.64 -34.02
CA GLN A 563 27.15 10.67 -33.73
C GLN A 563 26.85 10.59 -32.23
N ILE A 564 27.55 9.71 -31.50
CA ILE A 564 27.38 9.57 -30.06
C ILE A 564 27.80 10.85 -29.33
N TRP A 565 28.97 11.41 -29.67
CA TRP A 565 29.43 12.69 -29.14
C TRP A 565 28.42 13.80 -29.40
N SER A 566 27.98 13.95 -30.65
CA SER A 566 26.99 14.96 -31.05
C SER A 566 25.70 14.85 -30.24
N LYS A 567 25.17 13.63 -30.06
CA LYS A 567 23.95 13.40 -29.27
C LYS A 567 24.14 13.80 -27.80
N PHE A 568 25.23 13.38 -27.16
CA PHE A 568 25.46 13.71 -25.75
C PHE A 568 25.71 15.21 -25.54
N ILE A 569 26.49 15.84 -26.40
CA ILE A 569 26.76 17.30 -26.36
C ILE A 569 25.46 18.08 -26.53
N LYS A 570 24.66 17.75 -27.56
CA LYS A 570 23.38 18.43 -27.82
C LYS A 570 22.37 18.21 -26.70
N ARG A 571 22.26 17.00 -26.16
CA ARG A 571 21.33 16.68 -25.06
C ARG A 571 21.71 17.37 -23.75
N ALA A 572 22.99 17.56 -23.50
CA ALA A 572 23.49 18.24 -22.30
C ALA A 572 23.67 19.76 -22.48
N ASP A 573 23.30 20.30 -23.65
CA ASP A 573 23.45 21.71 -24.03
C ASP A 573 24.88 22.24 -23.78
N LEU A 574 25.88 21.47 -24.26
CA LEU A 574 27.29 21.79 -24.04
C LEU A 574 27.87 22.58 -25.22
N PRO A 575 28.69 23.61 -24.96
CA PRO A 575 29.34 24.42 -26.00
C PRO A 575 30.60 23.71 -26.56
N LEU A 576 30.42 22.49 -27.06
CA LEU A 576 31.49 21.62 -27.55
C LEU A 576 31.22 21.20 -29.00
N ASN A 577 32.26 20.89 -29.76
CA ASN A 577 32.12 20.29 -31.08
C ASN A 577 32.48 18.80 -31.03
N ALA A 578 31.62 17.94 -31.59
CA ALA A 578 31.85 16.50 -31.63
C ALA A 578 33.07 16.10 -32.48
N ASP A 579 33.42 16.92 -33.48
CA ASP A 579 34.57 16.68 -34.36
C ASP A 579 35.90 16.70 -33.62
N ASP A 580 36.00 17.46 -32.53
CA ASP A 580 37.22 17.57 -31.73
C ASP A 580 37.58 16.26 -31.02
N PHE A 581 36.63 15.32 -30.89
CA PHE A 581 36.78 14.11 -30.07
C PHE A 581 36.50 12.80 -30.82
N ALA A 582 35.99 12.85 -32.06
CA ALA A 582 35.55 11.66 -32.79
C ALA A 582 36.69 10.67 -33.14
N ASP A 583 37.92 11.17 -33.25
CA ASP A 583 39.10 10.38 -33.59
C ASP A 583 39.60 9.49 -32.43
N TYR A 584 39.30 9.85 -31.18
CA TYR A 584 39.67 9.04 -30.02
C TYR A 584 38.86 7.74 -29.99
N ASP A 585 39.55 6.60 -29.86
CA ASP A 585 38.95 5.26 -29.86
C ASP A 585 38.26 4.94 -28.51
N LEU A 586 37.08 5.53 -28.34
CA LEU A 586 36.24 5.39 -27.16
C LEU A 586 34.90 4.73 -27.50
N ASN A 587 34.42 3.86 -26.62
CA ASN A 587 33.07 3.31 -26.71
C ASN A 587 32.01 4.28 -26.15
N GLY A 588 30.73 4.00 -26.37
CA GLY A 588 29.65 4.90 -25.94
C GLY A 588 29.57 5.10 -24.42
N ARG A 589 29.96 4.09 -23.62
CA ARG A 589 30.01 4.20 -22.15
C ARG A 589 31.13 5.13 -21.72
N GLU A 590 32.29 5.01 -22.35
CA GLU A 590 33.47 5.84 -22.11
C GLU A 590 33.22 7.29 -22.50
N ILE A 591 32.67 7.56 -23.69
CA ILE A 591 32.31 8.91 -24.13
C ILE A 591 31.43 9.61 -23.08
N ARG A 592 30.39 8.93 -22.59
CA ARG A 592 29.50 9.45 -21.54
C ARG A 592 30.24 9.71 -20.23
N ASN A 593 31.09 8.78 -19.80
CA ASN A 593 31.86 8.92 -18.56
C ASN A 593 32.86 10.08 -18.64
N VAL A 594 33.54 10.24 -19.77
CA VAL A 594 34.45 11.36 -20.05
C VAL A 594 33.72 12.69 -19.96
N LEU A 595 32.60 12.84 -20.67
CA LEU A 595 31.79 14.08 -20.62
C LEU A 595 31.32 14.41 -19.20
N HIS A 596 30.86 13.39 -18.46
CA HIS A 596 30.40 13.57 -17.09
C HIS A 596 31.55 14.01 -16.16
N ALA A 597 32.71 13.36 -16.25
CA ALA A 597 33.88 13.69 -15.46
C ALA A 597 34.42 15.09 -15.79
N ALA A 598 34.57 15.43 -17.08
CA ALA A 598 35.01 16.74 -17.53
C ALA A 598 34.08 17.86 -17.03
N ARG A 599 32.76 17.65 -17.11
CA ARG A 599 31.75 18.58 -16.58
C ARG A 599 31.86 18.78 -15.07
N LEU A 600 32.05 17.70 -14.30
CA LEU A 600 32.23 17.79 -12.85
C LEU A 600 33.52 18.54 -12.48
N LEU A 601 34.62 18.25 -13.17
CA LEU A 601 35.91 18.92 -12.94
C LEU A 601 35.84 20.41 -13.27
N ALA A 602 35.21 20.78 -14.38
CA ALA A 602 34.99 22.19 -14.75
C ALA A 602 34.13 22.91 -13.70
N LYS A 603 33.03 22.29 -13.27
CA LYS A 603 32.14 22.82 -12.24
C LYS A 603 32.85 23.03 -10.90
N ASN A 604 33.66 22.07 -10.46
CA ASN A 604 34.43 22.18 -9.21
C ASN A 604 35.50 23.28 -9.27
N LYS A 605 36.06 23.54 -10.46
CA LYS A 605 37.01 24.64 -10.68
C LYS A 605 36.34 25.99 -10.94
N GLY A 606 35.01 26.06 -10.94
CA GLY A 606 34.24 27.28 -11.26
C GLY A 606 34.45 27.78 -12.70
N LYS A 607 34.87 26.91 -13.62
CA LYS A 607 35.15 27.24 -15.03
C LYS A 607 34.07 26.69 -15.95
N THR A 608 33.88 27.34 -17.09
CA THR A 608 33.10 26.80 -18.20
C THR A 608 33.81 25.60 -18.82
N LEU A 609 33.06 24.57 -19.19
CA LEU A 609 33.61 23.38 -19.82
C LEU A 609 34.21 23.74 -21.19
N SER A 610 35.51 23.48 -21.38
CA SER A 610 36.20 23.64 -22.67
C SER A 610 36.58 22.30 -23.28
N ALA A 611 36.93 22.32 -24.59
CA ALA A 611 37.43 21.13 -25.27
C ALA A 611 38.72 20.58 -24.64
N GLU A 612 39.61 21.46 -24.17
CA GLU A 612 40.84 21.06 -23.45
C GLU A 612 40.53 20.22 -22.21
N ASN A 613 39.51 20.59 -21.43
CA ASN A 613 39.14 19.81 -20.24
C ASN A 613 38.64 18.42 -20.59
N VAL A 614 37.99 18.25 -21.75
CA VAL A 614 37.54 16.95 -22.23
C VAL A 614 38.74 16.13 -22.69
N ILE A 615 39.67 16.73 -23.44
CA ILE A 615 40.90 16.07 -23.92
C ILE A 615 41.75 15.59 -22.73
N ASP A 616 41.93 16.41 -21.70
CA ASP A 616 42.65 16.03 -20.48
C ASP A 616 42.07 14.75 -19.85
N VAL A 617 40.74 14.66 -19.77
CA VAL A 617 40.06 13.48 -19.22
C VAL A 617 40.18 12.27 -20.15
N ILE A 618 40.16 12.48 -21.47
CA ILE A 618 40.39 11.39 -22.44
C ILE A 618 41.78 10.81 -22.26
N SER A 619 42.81 11.65 -22.14
CA SER A 619 44.20 11.21 -21.93
C SER A 619 44.33 10.35 -20.68
N ILE A 620 43.74 10.76 -19.55
CA ILE A 620 43.74 9.98 -18.31
C ILE A 620 43.05 8.61 -18.49
N VAL A 621 41.90 8.58 -19.20
CA VAL A 621 41.18 7.32 -19.45
C VAL A 621 41.99 6.38 -20.36
N GLN A 622 42.74 6.92 -21.32
CA GLN A 622 43.59 6.13 -22.22
C GLN A 622 44.84 5.60 -21.51
N GLU A 623 45.47 6.39 -20.64
CA GLU A 623 46.59 5.98 -19.79
C GLU A 623 46.18 4.82 -18.87
N PHE A 624 45.05 4.97 -18.17
CA PHE A 624 44.51 3.91 -17.32
C PHE A 624 44.21 2.62 -18.11
N LYS A 625 43.73 2.75 -19.35
CA LYS A 625 43.52 1.58 -20.21
C LYS A 625 44.81 0.85 -20.52
N GLN A 626 45.88 1.58 -20.87
CA GLN A 626 47.18 1.00 -21.14
C GLN A 626 47.71 0.24 -19.93
N GLU A 627 47.66 0.85 -18.74
CA GLU A 627 48.03 0.20 -17.48
C GLU A 627 47.22 -1.08 -17.23
N THR A 628 45.89 -1.04 -17.41
CA THR A 628 45.04 -2.23 -17.19
C THR A 628 45.26 -3.34 -18.22
N SER A 629 45.59 -3.00 -19.47
CA SER A 629 45.93 -4.02 -20.47
C SER A 629 47.26 -4.70 -20.14
N GLU A 630 48.26 -3.94 -19.70
CA GLU A 630 49.56 -4.47 -19.27
C GLU A 630 49.41 -5.42 -18.07
N MET A 631 48.54 -5.07 -17.10
CA MET A 631 48.24 -5.93 -15.95
C MET A 631 47.46 -7.21 -16.29
N SER A 632 46.78 -7.27 -17.44
CA SER A 632 46.00 -8.45 -17.86
C SER A 632 46.80 -9.46 -18.67
N GLU A 633 47.99 -9.06 -19.14
CA GLU A 633 48.93 -9.91 -19.87
C GLU A 633 50.00 -10.53 -18.95
N GLU A 634 50.15 -10.05 -17.71
CA GLU A 634 50.90 -10.67 -16.60
C GLU A 634 50.05 -11.70 -15.82
#